data_AF-A0A2H5TGX2-F1
#
_entry.id   AF-A0A2H5TGX2-F1
#
_cell.length_a   1.000
_cell.length_b   1.000
_cell.length_c   1.000
_cell.angle_alpha   90.00
_cell.angle_beta   90.00
_cell.angle_gamma   90.00
#
_symmetry.space_group_name_H-M   'P 1'
#
loop_
_entity.id
_entity.type
_entity.pdbx_description
1 polymer ?
#
loop_
_entity_poly.entity_id
_entity_poly.type
_entity_poly.pdbx_seq_one_letter_code
_entity_poly.pdbx_strand_id
1 'polypeptide(L)'
;MPKVKSKKIENGPKEITDYPKTDSILYTDGKRSYNYRIKQEGLYPQLPILIYTQGKNKYKIPDGYCVETTWGRGEKKKTVKCFINYIEGKPLFKIMYGINFSEEIRSNISSTTAANAVLKKLFPLNEKSLISGVHLFGIHLITLKQARENIRNIKENNVQLISLEHCSKSTLNKRQHKFGNQLKQHVQIEESKIYGKDRVVLKQISYSVKDMDFQIDYEKRNDIKKKKLISAVQAIDLNYIPREGYRALTAVESNLQREWAVSEQRLKITTEMSQKIPVTFINLPLDFTEYSNSESIEIIQNIKKDGTRSVKDILKYIVPVLISNEILDINNPIIHLRVSGDGRNVGRKIKHVMITIAILNDIQNIHKPDHHYTTVLFPGVEKYEVLEIMMASFIKELDEIKKNGLMIGEIMWNFELYFSSDWKFLTICLGFNSANSKFFCPWCQVSKYDQGNNWKISKKMENIHEYPGHNRKPLFYMIPLDKWVPDELHILLRIWDRLWYLVLSELKEFNQFDDICRDEIVKEMDRIGVNFQFWQEKSNTWNHTSLMGDDKKKVLKNFNFKRILPPSRAKAIRELWDRFHQVYLNLKLKDYDAQQFRFEAEDWLELFKVLYMPSDITPYMHVLVCHMSEFMEKHKQFGIKAFSCAAVEKKNHQQVTHFFRQTTKDGGKNKKSAITDILEYENRVLFYLFDNVETSTPKPKKISLM
;
A
#
# COMPACT_ATOMS: atom_id res chain seq x y z
N MET A 1 32.41 -14.71 -56.57
CA MET A 1 33.59 -13.81 -56.61
C MET A 1 33.22 -12.47 -57.21
N PRO A 2 33.03 -11.42 -56.40
CA PRO A 2 32.91 -10.04 -56.87
C PRO A 2 34.26 -9.30 -56.81
N LYS A 3 34.48 -8.47 -57.83
CA LYS A 3 35.71 -7.71 -58.12
C LYS A 3 36.09 -6.70 -57.05
N VAL A 4 37.35 -6.74 -56.64
CA VAL A 4 38.06 -5.68 -55.91
C VAL A 4 38.15 -4.43 -56.82
N LYS A 5 37.61 -3.30 -56.36
CA LYS A 5 37.92 -1.97 -56.90
C LYS A 5 38.83 -1.25 -55.90
N SER A 6 39.99 -0.85 -56.36
CA SER A 6 40.97 -0.06 -55.62
C SER A 6 40.49 1.38 -55.36
N LYS A 7 40.93 1.88 -54.20
CA LYS A 7 40.68 3.16 -53.50
C LYS A 7 40.40 4.41 -54.35
N LYS A 8 39.36 5.17 -53.96
CA LYS A 8 39.36 6.65 -54.00
C LYS A 8 39.58 7.16 -52.58
N ILE A 9 40.68 7.87 -52.34
CA ILE A 9 40.93 8.61 -51.11
C ILE A 9 39.94 9.79 -51.10
N GLU A 10 39.00 9.80 -50.17
CA GLU A 10 38.08 10.92 -49.95
C GLU A 10 38.87 12.09 -49.35
N ASN A 11 39.29 13.05 -50.19
CA ASN A 11 39.81 14.33 -49.73
C ASN A 11 38.64 15.20 -49.24
N GLY A 12 38.29 15.07 -47.95
CA GLY A 12 37.34 15.95 -47.26
C GLY A 12 37.88 17.38 -47.06
N PRO A 13 37.03 18.32 -46.62
CA PRO A 13 37.44 19.69 -46.32
C PRO A 13 38.50 19.71 -45.21
N LYS A 14 39.62 20.41 -45.45
CA LYS A 14 40.76 20.47 -44.51
C LYS A 14 41.38 21.87 -44.50
N GLU A 15 41.68 22.35 -43.29
CA GLU A 15 42.56 23.49 -43.03
C GLU A 15 43.99 22.97 -42.79
N ILE A 16 44.97 23.61 -43.44
CA ILE A 16 46.40 23.37 -43.27
C ILE A 16 47.00 24.71 -42.83
N THR A 17 47.41 24.80 -41.57
CA THR A 17 47.88 26.04 -40.98
C THR A 17 48.72 25.80 -39.73
N ASP A 18 49.68 26.69 -39.49
CA ASP A 18 50.42 26.83 -38.23
C ASP A 18 49.98 28.08 -37.44
N TYR A 19 48.81 28.65 -37.76
CA TYR A 19 48.27 29.84 -37.11
C TYR A 19 48.13 29.65 -35.58
N PRO A 20 48.51 30.64 -34.74
CA PRO A 20 48.94 32.01 -35.09
C PRO A 20 50.44 32.20 -35.32
N LYS A 21 51.26 31.12 -35.40
CA LYS A 21 52.72 31.26 -35.64
C LYS A 21 53.01 31.85 -37.02
N THR A 22 52.16 31.56 -38.00
CA THR A 22 52.14 32.21 -39.32
C THR A 22 50.78 32.86 -39.55
N ASP A 23 50.75 33.93 -40.35
CA ASP A 23 49.51 34.64 -40.70
C ASP A 23 48.72 33.94 -41.83
N SER A 24 49.17 32.76 -42.27
CA SER A 24 48.62 32.04 -43.44
C SER A 24 47.79 30.82 -43.07
N ILE A 25 46.62 30.69 -43.71
CA ILE A 25 45.72 29.53 -43.60
C ILE A 25 45.40 29.04 -45.01
N LEU A 26 45.78 27.80 -45.32
CA LEU A 26 45.38 27.14 -46.56
C LEU A 26 44.15 26.28 -46.28
N TYR A 27 43.06 26.55 -46.99
CA TYR A 27 41.85 25.74 -46.93
C TYR A 27 41.61 25.05 -48.27
N THR A 28 41.21 23.79 -48.23
CA THR A 28 40.69 23.08 -49.40
C THR A 28 39.43 22.31 -49.07
N ASP A 29 38.43 22.35 -49.95
CA ASP A 29 37.19 21.57 -49.86
C ASP A 29 37.26 20.26 -50.68
N GLY A 30 38.46 19.88 -51.13
CA GLY A 30 38.71 18.75 -52.03
C GLY A 30 38.57 19.10 -53.52
N LYS A 31 37.91 20.21 -53.88
CA LYS A 31 37.72 20.67 -55.28
C LYS A 31 38.39 22.02 -55.56
N ARG A 32 38.31 22.95 -54.61
CA ARG A 32 38.87 24.31 -54.63
C ARG A 32 39.81 24.47 -53.45
N SER A 33 40.76 25.39 -53.61
CA SER A 33 41.68 25.79 -52.55
C SER A 33 41.72 27.31 -52.45
N TYR A 34 41.73 27.80 -51.22
CA TYR A 34 41.82 29.21 -50.87
C TYR A 34 43.01 29.39 -49.94
N ASN A 35 43.85 30.38 -50.24
CA ASN A 35 44.92 30.79 -49.35
C ASN A 35 44.49 32.10 -48.69
N TYR A 36 44.45 32.11 -47.36
CA TYR A 36 44.10 33.25 -46.55
C TYR A 36 45.33 33.77 -45.83
N ARG A 37 45.58 35.07 -45.92
CA ARG A 37 46.57 35.77 -45.11
C ARG A 37 45.86 36.74 -44.17
N ILE A 38 45.82 36.39 -42.89
CA ILE A 38 45.07 37.09 -41.85
C ILE A 38 45.81 38.37 -41.48
N LYS A 39 45.19 39.53 -41.72
CA LYS A 39 45.76 40.83 -41.34
C LYS A 39 45.24 41.29 -39.99
N GLN A 40 43.98 40.99 -39.69
CA GLN A 40 43.34 41.29 -38.42
C GLN A 40 42.26 40.25 -38.15
N GLU A 41 42.29 39.61 -36.97
CA GLU A 41 41.34 38.54 -36.61
C GLU A 41 39.90 39.02 -36.45
N GLY A 42 39.70 40.25 -35.98
CA GLY A 42 38.40 40.75 -35.55
C GLY A 42 37.82 39.98 -34.34
N LEU A 43 36.78 40.54 -33.73
CA LEU A 43 36.10 39.98 -32.55
C LEU A 43 34.62 39.75 -32.84
N TYR A 44 34.00 38.79 -32.15
CA TYR A 44 32.55 38.64 -32.22
C TYR A 44 31.85 39.71 -31.37
N PRO A 45 30.91 40.50 -31.94
CA PRO A 45 30.08 41.41 -31.15
C PRO A 45 29.35 40.70 -30.00
N GLN A 46 28.98 41.46 -28.97
CA GLN A 46 28.12 40.98 -27.89
C GLN A 46 26.65 40.85 -28.36
N LEU A 47 25.87 40.01 -27.70
CA LEU A 47 24.41 40.00 -27.89
C LEU A 47 23.84 41.34 -27.37
N PRO A 48 22.92 42.01 -28.09
CA PRO A 48 22.09 41.51 -29.20
C PRO A 48 22.61 41.77 -30.63
N ILE A 49 23.80 42.36 -30.80
CA ILE A 49 24.30 42.87 -32.10
C ILE A 49 24.90 41.75 -32.98
N LEU A 50 25.28 40.61 -32.41
CA LEU A 50 25.90 39.50 -33.13
C LEU A 50 24.99 38.93 -34.24
N ILE A 51 25.47 38.95 -35.49
CA ILE A 51 24.74 38.44 -36.68
C ILE A 51 25.44 37.19 -37.22
N TYR A 52 24.65 36.31 -37.86
CA TYR A 52 25.10 35.06 -38.45
C TYR A 52 24.93 35.07 -39.98
N THR A 53 25.78 34.36 -40.70
CA THR A 53 25.60 34.12 -42.14
C THR A 53 24.32 33.31 -42.41
N GLN A 54 23.63 33.60 -43.51
CA GLN A 54 22.47 32.83 -43.96
C GLN A 54 22.88 31.51 -44.65
N GLY A 55 22.13 30.42 -44.45
CA GLY A 55 22.37 29.11 -45.08
C GLY A 55 22.31 27.91 -44.12
N LYS A 56 22.62 26.71 -44.63
CA LYS A 56 22.61 25.43 -43.87
C LYS A 56 23.59 25.44 -42.68
N ASN A 57 24.74 26.10 -42.85
CA ASN A 57 25.71 26.34 -41.78
C ASN A 57 25.70 27.84 -41.43
N LYS A 58 25.31 28.18 -40.21
CA LYS A 58 25.27 29.56 -39.70
C LYS A 58 26.59 29.88 -38.98
N TYR A 59 27.40 30.78 -39.55
CA TYR A 59 28.66 31.21 -38.97
C TYR A 59 28.52 32.61 -38.35
N LYS A 60 29.12 32.82 -37.17
CA LYS A 60 29.18 34.13 -36.52
C LYS A 60 30.02 35.10 -37.36
N ILE A 61 29.54 36.33 -37.56
CA ILE A 61 30.26 37.35 -38.33
C ILE A 61 31.12 38.19 -37.36
N PRO A 62 32.45 38.30 -37.60
CA PRO A 62 33.33 39.12 -36.78
C PRO A 62 33.24 40.61 -37.15
N ASP A 63 33.57 41.47 -36.19
CA ASP A 63 33.79 42.91 -36.36
C ASP A 63 35.28 43.25 -36.35
N GLY A 64 35.69 44.27 -37.11
CA GLY A 64 37.09 44.66 -37.25
C GLY A 64 37.97 43.58 -37.89
N TYR A 65 37.44 42.80 -38.84
CA TYR A 65 38.14 41.67 -39.45
C TYR A 65 38.74 42.04 -40.81
N CYS A 66 39.97 41.60 -41.08
CA CYS A 66 40.67 41.80 -42.36
C CYS A 66 41.47 40.57 -42.80
N VAL A 67 41.25 40.13 -44.04
CA VAL A 67 41.94 38.99 -44.64
C VAL A 67 42.27 39.25 -46.11
N GLU A 68 43.47 38.88 -46.55
CA GLU A 68 43.80 38.76 -47.96
C GLU A 68 43.52 37.32 -48.41
N THR A 69 42.65 37.17 -49.41
CA THR A 69 42.24 35.86 -49.92
C THR A 69 42.71 35.69 -51.35
N THR A 70 43.45 34.62 -51.62
CA THR A 70 43.87 34.21 -52.95
C THR A 70 43.18 32.92 -53.36
N TRP A 71 42.59 32.88 -54.56
CA TRP A 71 41.97 31.68 -55.13
C TRP A 71 42.24 31.59 -56.65
N GLY A 72 42.18 30.37 -57.20
CA GLY A 72 42.48 30.09 -58.61
C GLY A 72 43.80 29.32 -58.81
N ARG A 73 44.11 28.95 -60.05
CA ARG A 73 45.32 28.18 -60.44
C ARG A 73 46.12 28.94 -61.51
N GLY A 74 47.45 28.84 -61.43
CA GLY A 74 48.37 29.46 -62.39
C GLY A 74 48.17 30.98 -62.52
N GLU A 75 48.22 31.48 -63.75
CA GLU A 75 48.02 32.90 -64.11
C GLU A 75 46.60 33.42 -63.81
N LYS A 76 45.64 32.53 -63.52
CA LYS A 76 44.26 32.90 -63.15
C LYS A 76 44.09 33.10 -61.64
N LYS A 77 45.16 33.05 -60.84
CA LYS A 77 45.12 33.39 -59.42
C LYS A 77 44.69 34.84 -59.24
N LYS A 78 43.68 35.07 -58.42
CA LYS A 78 43.24 36.40 -58.01
C LYS A 78 43.43 36.54 -56.51
N THR A 79 43.89 37.70 -56.11
CA THR A 79 44.04 38.09 -54.70
C THR A 79 43.15 39.30 -54.45
N VAL A 80 42.36 39.24 -53.38
CA VAL A 80 41.54 40.35 -52.92
C VAL A 80 41.73 40.55 -51.43
N LYS A 81 41.47 41.76 -50.94
CA LYS A 81 41.52 42.09 -49.53
C LYS A 81 40.11 42.33 -48.99
N CYS A 82 39.66 41.46 -48.12
CA CYS A 82 38.32 41.44 -47.55
C CYS A 82 38.31 42.08 -46.16
N PHE A 83 37.30 42.90 -45.88
CA PHE A 83 37.08 43.58 -44.61
C PHE A 83 35.64 43.38 -44.13
N ILE A 84 35.47 43.21 -42.82
CA ILE A 84 34.16 43.19 -42.17
C ILE A 84 34.19 44.13 -40.97
N ASN A 85 33.37 45.17 -41.01
CA ASN A 85 33.18 46.12 -39.92
C ASN A 85 31.69 46.29 -39.64
N TYR A 86 31.31 46.50 -38.39
CA TYR A 86 29.94 46.81 -37.99
C TYR A 86 29.71 48.31 -37.98
N ILE A 87 28.68 48.76 -38.69
CA ILE A 87 28.23 50.16 -38.70
C ILE A 87 26.77 50.13 -38.25
N GLU A 88 26.42 50.91 -37.22
CA GLU A 88 25.06 50.96 -36.65
C GLU A 88 24.48 49.57 -36.32
N GLY A 89 25.33 48.66 -35.83
CA GLY A 89 24.93 47.30 -35.45
C GLY A 89 24.74 46.31 -36.61
N LYS A 90 25.07 46.67 -37.86
CA LYS A 90 25.00 45.77 -39.03
C LYS A 90 26.37 45.59 -39.69
N PRO A 91 26.71 44.38 -40.19
CA PRO A 91 27.98 44.13 -40.85
C PRO A 91 28.02 44.76 -42.25
N LEU A 92 29.06 45.54 -42.50
CA LEU A 92 29.46 46.03 -43.82
C LEU A 92 30.59 45.16 -44.35
N PHE A 93 30.34 44.50 -45.48
CA PHE A 93 31.32 43.68 -46.19
C PHE A 93 32.00 44.52 -47.26
N LYS A 94 33.31 44.75 -47.13
CA LYS A 94 34.12 45.49 -48.10
C LYS A 94 35.17 44.57 -48.72
N ILE A 95 35.37 44.64 -50.02
CA ILE A 95 36.41 43.90 -50.74
C ILE A 95 37.19 44.89 -51.60
N MET A 96 38.51 44.91 -51.44
CA MET A 96 39.42 45.69 -52.27
C MET A 96 40.11 44.77 -53.28
N TYR A 97 40.21 45.19 -54.53
CA TYR A 97 40.75 44.43 -55.67
C TYR A 97 41.45 45.38 -56.66
N GLY A 98 42.02 44.84 -57.75
CA GLY A 98 42.80 45.64 -58.72
C GLY A 98 44.28 45.76 -58.34
N ILE A 99 45.06 46.50 -59.15
CA ILE A 99 46.49 46.71 -58.91
C ILE A 99 46.66 47.46 -57.58
N ASN A 100 47.46 46.92 -56.66
CA ASN A 100 47.66 47.45 -55.31
C ASN A 100 46.36 47.66 -54.50
N PHE A 101 45.29 46.91 -54.82
CA PHE A 101 43.98 47.05 -54.17
C PHE A 101 43.33 48.43 -54.33
N SER A 102 43.54 49.10 -55.47
CA SER A 102 43.02 50.45 -55.75
C SER A 102 41.50 50.54 -55.91
N GLU A 103 40.82 49.43 -56.22
CA GLU A 103 39.37 49.40 -56.42
C GLU A 103 38.66 48.78 -55.22
N GLU A 104 37.43 49.19 -54.94
CA GLU A 104 36.64 48.66 -53.83
C GLU A 104 35.19 48.36 -54.20
N ILE A 105 34.63 47.34 -53.55
CA ILE A 105 33.22 46.98 -53.54
C ILE A 105 32.75 46.87 -52.10
N ARG A 106 31.54 47.37 -51.82
CA ARG A 106 30.90 47.29 -50.50
C ARG A 106 29.51 46.67 -50.62
N SER A 107 29.09 45.92 -49.61
CA SER A 107 27.72 45.44 -49.45
C SER A 107 27.33 45.40 -47.98
N ASN A 108 26.16 45.94 -47.67
CA ASN A 108 25.50 45.84 -46.37
C ASN A 108 24.42 44.71 -46.35
N ILE A 109 24.28 43.96 -47.44
CA ILE A 109 23.28 42.88 -47.57
C ILE A 109 23.85 41.55 -47.10
N SER A 110 24.93 41.07 -47.74
CA SER A 110 25.60 39.83 -47.35
C SER A 110 27.03 39.75 -47.91
N SER A 111 27.87 38.91 -47.29
CA SER A 111 29.23 38.63 -47.80
C SER A 111 29.20 38.01 -49.20
N THR A 112 28.19 37.19 -49.51
CA THR A 112 28.04 36.56 -50.83
C THR A 112 27.67 37.57 -51.89
N THR A 113 26.86 38.58 -51.56
CA THR A 113 26.53 39.69 -52.47
C THR A 113 27.79 40.47 -52.85
N ALA A 114 28.62 40.84 -51.86
CA ALA A 114 29.92 41.50 -52.13
C ALA A 114 30.84 40.62 -52.98
N ALA A 115 30.94 39.32 -52.65
CA ALA A 115 31.83 38.39 -53.33
C ALA A 115 31.45 38.19 -54.81
N ASN A 116 30.16 38.06 -55.13
CA ASN A 116 29.69 37.95 -56.51
C ASN A 116 29.81 39.27 -57.30
N ALA A 117 29.65 40.42 -56.64
CA ALA A 117 29.88 41.72 -57.28
C ALA A 117 31.34 41.88 -57.72
N VAL A 118 32.31 41.50 -56.88
CA VAL A 118 33.74 41.51 -57.23
C VAL A 118 34.04 40.48 -58.32
N LEU A 119 33.43 39.29 -58.25
CA LEU A 119 33.65 38.25 -59.26
C LEU A 119 33.25 38.73 -60.66
N LYS A 120 32.12 39.44 -60.79
CA LYS A 120 31.68 40.05 -62.06
C LYS A 120 32.67 41.09 -62.58
N LYS A 121 33.31 41.87 -61.70
CA LYS A 121 34.34 42.85 -62.08
C LYS A 121 35.65 42.18 -62.52
N LEU A 122 36.07 41.13 -61.81
CA LEU A 122 37.30 40.40 -62.13
C LEU A 122 37.16 39.49 -63.36
N PHE A 123 35.95 39.05 -63.70
CA PHE A 123 35.66 38.15 -64.81
C PHE A 123 34.36 38.57 -65.55
N PRO A 124 34.38 39.68 -66.30
CA PRO A 124 33.18 40.20 -66.97
C PRO A 124 32.59 39.26 -68.02
N LEU A 125 33.39 38.35 -68.59
CA LEU A 125 32.95 37.36 -69.59
C LEU A 125 32.33 36.08 -68.99
N ASN A 126 32.17 35.99 -67.66
CA ASN A 126 31.82 34.74 -66.97
C ASN A 126 30.55 34.89 -66.09
N GLU A 127 29.42 35.22 -66.73
CA GLU A 127 28.16 35.61 -66.06
C GLU A 127 27.53 34.52 -65.17
N LYS A 128 27.79 33.24 -65.44
CA LYS A 128 27.20 32.11 -64.69
C LYS A 128 27.99 31.70 -63.45
N SER A 129 29.18 32.26 -63.23
CA SER A 129 30.02 31.89 -62.09
C SER A 129 29.60 32.62 -60.82
N LEU A 130 29.43 31.87 -59.72
CA LEU A 130 29.17 32.40 -58.39
C LEU A 130 30.25 31.94 -57.41
N ILE A 131 30.56 32.79 -56.43
CA ILE A 131 31.49 32.51 -55.34
C ILE A 131 30.81 32.73 -54.00
N SER A 132 31.06 31.81 -53.06
CA SER A 132 30.53 31.91 -51.72
C SER A 132 31.26 33.00 -50.94
N GLY A 133 30.53 33.97 -50.39
CA GLY A 133 31.10 34.99 -49.52
C GLY A 133 31.71 34.40 -48.25
N VAL A 134 31.13 33.32 -47.72
CA VAL A 134 31.68 32.59 -46.57
C VAL A 134 33.09 32.05 -46.86
N HIS A 135 33.34 31.61 -48.09
CA HIS A 135 34.66 31.16 -48.52
C HIS A 135 35.56 32.33 -48.88
N LEU A 136 35.10 33.32 -49.63
CA LEU A 136 35.96 34.45 -50.01
C LEU A 136 36.45 35.26 -48.80
N PHE A 137 35.62 35.40 -47.76
CA PHE A 137 36.01 36.06 -46.50
C PHE A 137 36.65 35.11 -45.48
N GLY A 138 36.68 33.79 -45.71
CA GLY A 138 37.22 32.84 -44.72
C GLY A 138 36.43 32.80 -43.40
N ILE A 139 35.13 33.14 -43.40
CA ILE A 139 34.29 33.21 -42.17
C ILE A 139 34.11 31.82 -41.54
N HIS A 140 34.19 30.76 -42.34
CA HIS A 140 34.03 29.38 -41.90
C HIS A 140 35.26 28.78 -41.22
N LEU A 141 36.41 29.46 -41.25
CA LEU A 141 37.67 28.91 -40.74
C LEU A 141 37.57 28.58 -39.25
N ILE A 142 37.70 27.29 -38.92
CA ILE A 142 37.59 26.75 -37.57
C ILE A 142 38.71 27.30 -36.69
N THR A 143 39.91 27.43 -37.24
CA THR A 143 41.08 27.97 -36.53
C THR A 143 40.83 29.38 -35.99
N LEU A 144 40.25 30.27 -36.81
CA LEU A 144 39.90 31.63 -36.38
C LEU A 144 38.71 31.67 -35.43
N LYS A 145 37.75 30.75 -35.57
CA LYS A 145 36.64 30.63 -34.61
C LYS A 145 37.18 30.29 -33.21
N GLN A 146 38.09 29.33 -33.12
CA GLN A 146 38.70 28.92 -31.85
C GLN A 146 39.54 30.05 -31.22
N ALA A 147 40.34 30.76 -32.02
CA ALA A 147 41.11 31.92 -31.56
C ALA A 147 40.21 33.00 -30.91
N ARG A 148 39.11 33.36 -31.58
CA ARG A 148 38.14 34.36 -31.08
C ARG A 148 37.37 33.90 -29.85
N GLU A 149 37.06 32.61 -29.74
CA GLU A 149 36.32 32.06 -28.60
C GLU A 149 37.21 31.86 -27.35
N ASN A 150 38.50 31.56 -27.52
CA ASN A 150 39.46 31.47 -26.41
C ASN A 150 39.68 32.81 -25.69
N ILE A 151 39.64 33.94 -26.42
CA ILE A 151 39.69 35.29 -25.81
C ILE A 151 38.44 35.57 -24.94
N ARG A 152 37.29 34.96 -25.27
CA ARG A 152 36.05 35.08 -24.46
C ARG A 152 36.11 34.25 -23.18
N ASN A 153 36.70 33.06 -23.22
CA ASN A 153 36.88 32.21 -22.03
C ASN A 153 37.76 32.88 -20.96
N ILE A 154 38.73 33.72 -21.35
CA ILE A 154 39.54 34.51 -20.42
C ILE A 154 38.70 35.60 -19.72
N LYS A 155 37.68 36.16 -20.38
CA LYS A 155 36.77 37.16 -19.79
C LYS A 155 35.62 36.56 -18.96
N GLU A 156 35.17 35.33 -19.24
CA GLU A 156 34.09 34.68 -18.48
C GLU A 156 34.54 34.16 -17.10
N ASN A 157 35.84 33.94 -16.88
CA ASN A 157 36.38 33.54 -15.57
C ASN A 157 36.31 34.64 -14.49
N ASN A 158 35.94 35.89 -14.85
CA ASN A 158 35.82 37.02 -13.93
C ASN A 158 34.36 37.39 -13.57
N VAL A 159 33.39 36.49 -13.77
CA VAL A 159 32.03 36.70 -13.25
C VAL A 159 31.96 36.16 -11.83
N GLN A 160 32.08 37.04 -10.84
CA GLN A 160 31.75 36.71 -9.45
C GLN A 160 30.31 36.21 -9.39
N LEU A 161 30.13 34.92 -9.10
CA LEU A 161 28.82 34.32 -8.93
C LEU A 161 28.18 34.89 -7.66
N ILE A 162 26.98 35.44 -7.81
CA ILE A 162 26.16 35.91 -6.68
C ILE A 162 26.00 34.76 -5.66
N SER A 163 26.19 35.07 -4.37
CA SER A 163 26.00 34.14 -3.24
C SER A 163 24.62 33.47 -3.30
N LEU A 164 24.52 32.24 -2.79
CA LEU A 164 23.26 31.49 -2.78
C LEU A 164 22.13 32.24 -2.06
N GLU A 165 22.45 32.99 -1.01
CA GLU A 165 21.52 33.82 -0.22
C GLU A 165 20.81 34.91 -1.04
N HIS A 166 21.43 35.35 -2.15
CA HIS A 166 20.89 36.39 -3.02
C HIS A 166 20.46 35.85 -4.40
N CYS A 167 20.40 34.53 -4.56
CA CYS A 167 19.94 33.91 -5.80
C CYS A 167 18.42 33.80 -5.88
N SER A 168 17.85 34.16 -7.03
CA SER A 168 16.46 33.78 -7.34
C SER A 168 16.33 32.25 -7.47
N LYS A 169 15.12 31.73 -7.21
CA LYS A 169 14.78 30.30 -7.38
C LYS A 169 15.09 29.79 -8.80
N SER A 170 14.88 30.63 -9.82
CA SER A 170 15.18 30.31 -11.22
C SER A 170 16.69 30.21 -11.49
N THR A 171 17.48 31.13 -10.94
CA THR A 171 18.95 31.10 -11.04
C THR A 171 19.52 29.87 -10.35
N LEU A 172 19.01 29.53 -9.17
CA LEU A 172 19.38 28.33 -8.42
C LEU A 172 19.10 27.06 -9.24
N ASN A 173 17.89 26.93 -9.80
CA ASN A 173 17.51 25.79 -10.64
C ASN A 173 18.43 25.65 -11.86
N LYS A 174 18.78 26.76 -12.53
CA LYS A 174 19.72 26.74 -13.67
C LYS A 174 21.10 26.25 -13.26
N ARG A 175 21.61 26.68 -12.10
CA ARG A 175 22.89 26.22 -11.54
C ARG A 175 22.85 24.71 -11.22
N GLN A 176 21.79 24.23 -10.57
CA GLN A 176 21.59 22.81 -10.28
C GLN A 176 21.54 21.97 -11.56
N HIS A 177 20.76 22.40 -12.57
CA HIS A 177 20.71 21.70 -13.85
C HIS A 177 22.06 21.66 -14.58
N LYS A 178 22.81 22.76 -14.57
CA LYS A 178 24.15 22.81 -15.17
C LYS A 178 25.10 21.85 -14.47
N PHE A 179 25.15 21.90 -13.14
CA PHE A 179 25.98 21.02 -12.32
C PHE A 179 25.61 19.54 -12.55
N GLY A 180 24.32 19.21 -12.47
CA GLY A 180 23.85 17.85 -12.67
C GLY A 180 24.17 17.30 -14.06
N ASN A 181 24.04 18.10 -15.12
CA ASN A 181 24.38 17.67 -16.47
C ASN A 181 25.88 17.43 -16.66
N GLN A 182 26.73 18.30 -16.09
CA GLN A 182 28.19 18.12 -16.14
C GLN A 182 28.61 16.86 -15.39
N LEU A 183 28.03 16.61 -14.21
CA LEU A 183 28.34 15.41 -13.42
C LEU A 183 27.95 14.13 -14.16
N LYS A 184 26.77 14.13 -14.80
CA LYS A 184 26.30 13.00 -15.62
C LYS A 184 27.26 12.69 -16.77
N GLN A 185 27.75 13.71 -17.46
CA GLN A 185 28.73 13.53 -18.55
C GLN A 185 30.04 12.96 -18.02
N HIS A 186 30.49 13.41 -16.85
CA HIS A 186 31.73 12.92 -16.25
C HIS A 186 31.63 11.44 -15.85
N VAL A 187 30.52 11.03 -15.21
CA VAL A 187 30.28 9.62 -14.87
C VAL A 187 30.24 8.75 -16.11
N GLN A 188 29.64 9.22 -17.22
CA GLN A 188 29.62 8.50 -18.50
C GLN A 188 31.00 8.30 -19.14
N ILE A 189 31.97 9.18 -18.83
CA ILE A 189 33.34 9.03 -19.32
C ILE A 189 34.08 7.99 -18.46
N GLU A 190 33.95 8.10 -17.14
CA GLU A 190 34.67 7.25 -16.18
C GLU A 190 34.11 5.83 -16.06
N GLU A 191 32.80 5.61 -16.33
CA GLU A 191 32.18 4.28 -16.23
C GLU A 191 32.90 3.24 -17.07
N SER A 192 33.30 3.60 -18.30
CA SER A 192 34.00 2.71 -19.22
C SER A 192 35.39 2.29 -18.73
N LYS A 193 36.02 3.12 -17.88
CA LYS A 193 37.35 2.85 -17.32
C LYS A 193 37.31 1.95 -16.09
N ILE A 194 36.26 2.09 -15.26
CA ILE A 194 36.15 1.38 -13.97
C ILE A 194 35.35 0.08 -14.13
N TYR A 195 34.23 0.11 -14.84
CA TYR A 195 33.29 -1.00 -14.96
C TYR A 195 33.31 -1.67 -16.34
N GLY A 196 34.22 -1.26 -17.24
CA GLY A 196 34.45 -1.91 -18.52
C GLY A 196 33.24 -1.86 -19.46
N LYS A 197 32.66 -3.03 -19.76
CA LYS A 197 31.48 -3.15 -20.64
C LYS A 197 30.15 -3.04 -19.91
N ASP A 198 30.16 -3.02 -18.58
CA ASP A 198 28.94 -2.98 -17.79
C ASP A 198 28.31 -1.59 -17.84
N ARG A 199 26.99 -1.55 -18.05
CA ARG A 199 26.25 -0.29 -18.15
C ARG A 199 26.07 0.33 -16.77
N VAL A 200 26.71 1.47 -16.53
CA VAL A 200 26.50 2.27 -15.32
C VAL A 200 25.33 3.24 -15.54
N VAL A 201 24.49 3.40 -14.52
CA VAL A 201 23.37 4.34 -14.54
C VAL A 201 23.44 5.21 -13.30
N LEU A 202 23.74 6.49 -13.49
CA LEU A 202 23.64 7.49 -12.43
C LEU A 202 22.17 7.71 -12.09
N LYS A 203 21.75 7.36 -10.88
CA LYS A 203 20.33 7.42 -10.45
C LYS A 203 19.98 8.73 -9.75
N GLN A 204 20.76 9.08 -8.74
CA GLN A 204 20.55 10.24 -7.86
C GLN A 204 21.90 10.70 -7.34
N ILE A 205 22.04 12.01 -7.10
CA ILE A 205 23.12 12.57 -6.30
C ILE A 205 22.53 13.45 -5.19
N SER A 206 23.21 13.48 -4.05
CA SER A 206 22.96 14.44 -2.97
C SER A 206 24.27 15.16 -2.65
N TYR A 207 24.22 16.48 -2.50
CA TYR A 207 25.37 17.33 -2.22
C TYR A 207 24.95 18.59 -1.48
N SER A 208 25.84 19.17 -0.68
CA SER A 208 25.57 20.40 0.05
C SER A 208 26.39 21.57 -0.49
N VAL A 209 25.85 22.79 -0.40
CA VAL A 209 26.60 24.02 -0.64
C VAL A 209 26.24 25.02 0.45
N LYS A 210 27.21 25.41 1.28
CA LYS A 210 27.00 26.30 2.44
C LYS A 210 25.80 25.85 3.30
N ASP A 211 25.82 24.58 3.70
CA ASP A 211 24.78 23.97 4.54
C ASP A 211 23.38 23.87 3.92
N MET A 212 23.24 24.18 2.62
CA MET A 212 22.03 23.86 1.86
C MET A 212 22.21 22.54 1.12
N ASP A 213 21.38 21.56 1.46
CA ASP A 213 21.35 20.27 0.78
C ASP A 213 20.56 20.34 -0.52
N PHE A 214 21.15 19.75 -1.56
CA PHE A 214 20.59 19.61 -2.89
C PHE A 214 20.54 18.13 -3.28
N GLN A 215 19.51 17.78 -4.04
CA GLN A 215 19.35 16.46 -4.61
C GLN A 215 18.98 16.58 -6.08
N ILE A 216 19.65 15.82 -6.94
CA ILE A 216 19.33 15.72 -8.38
C ILE A 216 19.01 14.26 -8.71
N ASP A 217 17.78 14.03 -9.15
CA ASP A 217 17.31 12.74 -9.64
C ASP A 217 17.45 12.67 -11.18
N TYR A 218 18.10 11.62 -11.68
CA TYR A 218 18.32 11.38 -13.11
C TYR A 218 17.37 10.33 -13.70
N GLU A 219 16.65 9.57 -12.86
CA GLU A 219 15.64 8.62 -13.29
C GLU A 219 14.33 9.33 -13.67
N LYS A 220 13.69 8.91 -14.78
CA LYS A 220 12.29 9.27 -15.07
C LYS A 220 11.36 8.62 -14.03
N ARG A 221 10.14 9.16 -13.86
CA ARG A 221 9.07 8.51 -13.09
C ARG A 221 8.82 7.11 -13.67
N ASN A 222 9.44 6.09 -13.07
CA ASN A 222 9.35 4.68 -13.45
C ASN A 222 8.39 3.92 -12.53
N ASP A 223 7.99 2.72 -12.93
CA ASP A 223 7.17 1.78 -12.15
C ASP A 223 7.75 1.49 -10.76
N ILE A 224 9.07 1.53 -10.60
CA ILE A 224 9.77 1.39 -9.31
C ILE A 224 9.35 2.48 -8.32
N LYS A 225 9.15 3.73 -8.78
CA LYS A 225 8.70 4.82 -7.90
C LYS A 225 7.24 4.63 -7.49
N LYS A 226 6.40 4.09 -8.38
CA LYS A 226 5.02 3.69 -8.07
C LYS A 226 4.98 2.57 -7.04
N LYS A 227 5.77 1.51 -7.23
CA LYS A 227 5.93 0.41 -6.25
C LYS A 227 6.36 0.94 -4.88
N LYS A 228 7.41 1.77 -4.81
CA LYS A 228 7.86 2.40 -3.55
C LYS A 228 6.77 3.23 -2.86
N LEU A 229 5.96 3.97 -3.62
CA LEU A 229 4.84 4.72 -3.06
C LEU A 229 3.77 3.78 -2.51
N ILE A 230 3.42 2.70 -3.23
CA ILE A 230 2.47 1.70 -2.73
C ILE A 230 2.98 1.05 -1.44
N SER A 231 4.25 0.60 -1.39
CA SER A 231 4.84 0.01 -0.17
C SER A 231 4.85 1.01 0.99
N ALA A 232 5.10 2.30 0.72
CA ALA A 232 5.02 3.34 1.75
C ALA A 232 3.59 3.54 2.27
N VAL A 233 2.58 3.54 1.39
CA VAL A 233 1.16 3.60 1.81
C VAL A 233 0.82 2.37 2.66
N GLN A 234 1.19 1.16 2.21
CA GLN A 234 0.96 -0.08 2.95
C GLN A 234 1.61 -0.04 4.34
N ALA A 235 2.87 0.40 4.43
CA ALA A 235 3.57 0.53 5.70
C ALA A 235 2.88 1.54 6.64
N ILE A 236 2.38 2.66 6.11
CA ILE A 236 1.63 3.64 6.90
C ILE A 236 0.31 3.05 7.41
N ASP A 237 -0.44 2.39 6.54
CA ASP A 237 -1.76 1.86 6.88
C ASP A 237 -1.65 0.70 7.88
N LEU A 238 -0.77 -0.28 7.64
CA LEU A 238 -0.63 -1.47 8.50
C LEU A 238 0.04 -1.16 9.86
N ASN A 239 0.82 -0.08 9.96
CA ASN A 239 1.47 0.34 11.21
C ASN A 239 0.82 1.59 11.81
N TYR A 240 -0.32 2.04 11.27
CA TYR A 240 -1.10 3.16 11.79
C TYR A 240 -0.28 4.44 11.99
N ILE A 241 0.64 4.73 11.07
CA ILE A 241 1.52 5.89 11.17
C ILE A 241 0.69 7.15 10.92
N PRO A 242 0.51 8.05 11.90
CA PRO A 242 -0.26 9.27 11.69
C PRO A 242 0.45 10.17 10.68
N ARG A 243 -0.31 11.02 10.00
CA ARG A 243 0.22 11.96 9.00
C ARG A 243 1.37 12.80 9.55
N GLU A 244 1.24 13.29 10.78
CA GLU A 244 2.27 14.06 11.47
C GLU A 244 3.51 13.22 11.79
N GLY A 245 3.31 11.96 12.23
CA GLY A 245 4.40 11.01 12.44
C GLY A 245 5.17 10.72 11.16
N TYR A 246 4.48 10.52 10.02
CA TYR A 246 5.15 10.34 8.74
C TYR A 246 5.88 11.61 8.28
N ARG A 247 5.30 12.80 8.50
CA ARG A 247 5.96 14.07 8.22
C ARG A 247 7.26 14.22 9.02
N ALA A 248 7.24 13.88 10.31
CA ALA A 248 8.43 13.87 11.15
C ALA A 248 9.49 12.90 10.62
N LEU A 249 9.11 11.69 10.20
CA LEU A 249 10.03 10.74 9.56
C LEU A 249 10.66 11.30 8.28
N THR A 250 9.85 11.94 7.41
CA THR A 250 10.36 12.56 6.17
C THR A 250 11.22 13.81 6.42
N ALA A 251 11.16 14.40 7.60
CA ALA A 251 12.03 15.51 7.99
C ALA A 251 13.41 15.02 8.44
N VAL A 252 13.49 13.80 8.99
CA VAL A 252 14.75 13.17 9.43
C VAL A 252 15.45 12.45 8.28
N GLU A 253 14.72 11.78 7.39
CA GLU A 253 15.28 11.02 6.27
C GLU A 253 14.80 11.60 4.93
N SER A 254 15.72 12.27 4.23
CA SER A 254 15.43 12.97 2.97
C SER A 254 15.09 12.03 1.81
N ASN A 255 15.47 10.74 1.89
CA ASN A 255 15.17 9.75 0.86
C ASN A 255 13.74 9.21 0.91
N LEU A 256 12.98 9.50 1.97
CA LEU A 256 11.56 9.12 2.04
C LEU A 256 10.72 9.94 1.06
N GLN A 257 9.67 9.33 0.53
CA GLN A 257 8.75 10.04 -0.36
C GLN A 257 8.02 11.14 0.42
N ARG A 258 7.80 12.29 -0.23
CA ARG A 258 7.06 13.40 0.39
C ARG A 258 5.65 12.96 0.77
N GLU A 259 5.19 13.41 1.93
CA GLU A 259 3.87 13.04 2.48
C GLU A 259 2.72 13.24 1.48
N TRP A 260 2.70 14.35 0.73
CA TRP A 260 1.64 14.61 -0.25
C TRP A 260 1.60 13.55 -1.37
N ALA A 261 2.76 13.01 -1.80
CA ALA A 261 2.83 12.00 -2.85
C ALA A 261 2.30 10.65 -2.35
N VAL A 262 2.58 10.33 -1.09
CA VAL A 262 2.06 9.13 -0.43
C VAL A 262 0.55 9.26 -0.21
N SER A 263 0.07 10.43 0.23
CA SER A 263 -1.37 10.72 0.36
C SER A 263 -2.10 10.64 -0.98
N GLU A 264 -1.51 11.15 -2.07
CA GLU A 264 -2.08 11.04 -3.41
C GLU A 264 -2.16 9.58 -3.87
N GLN A 265 -1.11 8.79 -3.61
CA GLN A 265 -1.12 7.37 -3.94
C GLN A 265 -2.15 6.59 -3.11
N ARG A 266 -2.31 6.91 -1.81
CA ARG A 266 -3.34 6.31 -0.96
C ARG A 266 -4.75 6.58 -1.50
N LEU A 267 -5.01 7.81 -1.94
CA LEU A 267 -6.29 8.19 -2.56
C LEU A 267 -6.51 7.40 -3.86
N LYS A 268 -5.50 7.24 -4.71
CA LYS A 268 -5.60 6.43 -5.94
C LYS A 268 -6.00 4.99 -5.64
N ILE A 269 -5.34 4.35 -4.68
CA ILE A 269 -5.67 2.98 -4.26
C ILE A 269 -7.09 2.92 -3.71
N THR A 270 -7.49 3.89 -2.88
CA THR A 270 -8.89 3.96 -2.38
C THR A 270 -9.89 4.10 -3.50
N THR A 271 -9.69 5.00 -4.47
CA THR A 271 -10.59 5.18 -5.61
C THR A 271 -10.67 3.92 -6.46
N GLU A 272 -9.54 3.27 -6.74
CA GLU A 272 -9.49 2.00 -7.47
C GLU A 272 -10.29 0.91 -6.75
N MET A 273 -10.07 0.75 -5.44
CA MET A 273 -10.77 -0.24 -4.65
C MET A 273 -12.26 0.07 -4.49
N SER A 274 -12.65 1.35 -4.41
CA SER A 274 -14.06 1.74 -4.38
C SER A 274 -14.80 1.45 -5.70
N GLN A 275 -14.09 1.32 -6.82
CA GLN A 275 -14.68 0.86 -8.08
C GLN A 275 -14.86 -0.66 -8.11
N LYS A 276 -13.93 -1.41 -7.51
CA LYS A 276 -13.95 -2.88 -7.47
C LYS A 276 -14.90 -3.43 -6.38
N ILE A 277 -14.87 -2.82 -5.20
CA ILE A 277 -15.66 -3.17 -4.02
C ILE A 277 -16.25 -1.88 -3.44
N PRO A 278 -17.40 -1.42 -3.96
CA PRO A 278 -18.04 -0.21 -3.48
C PRO A 278 -18.46 -0.34 -2.02
N VAL A 279 -18.29 0.76 -1.26
CA VAL A 279 -18.90 0.91 0.06
C VAL A 279 -20.24 1.61 -0.14
N THR A 280 -21.33 0.89 0.12
CA THR A 280 -22.70 1.39 0.03
C THR A 280 -23.27 1.62 1.42
N PHE A 281 -24.41 2.29 1.48
CA PHE A 281 -25.15 2.57 2.71
C PHE A 281 -26.50 1.86 2.65
N ILE A 282 -27.02 1.46 3.80
CA ILE A 282 -28.27 0.76 3.97
C ILE A 282 -29.41 1.77 3.77
N ASN A 283 -30.23 1.51 2.75
CA ASN A 283 -31.46 2.25 2.54
C ASN A 283 -32.55 1.62 3.41
N LEU A 284 -33.06 2.41 4.36
CA LEU A 284 -34.19 1.96 5.18
C LEU A 284 -35.45 1.81 4.32
N PRO A 285 -36.23 0.72 4.47
CA PRO A 285 -37.51 0.58 3.80
C PRO A 285 -38.45 1.73 4.18
N LEU A 286 -39.15 2.31 3.19
CA LEU A 286 -40.09 3.43 3.41
C LEU A 286 -41.25 3.04 4.35
N ASP A 287 -41.68 1.77 4.32
CA ASP A 287 -42.84 1.26 5.08
C ASP A 287 -42.44 0.64 6.44
N PHE A 288 -41.21 0.86 6.89
CA PHE A 288 -40.66 0.23 8.10
C PHE A 288 -41.43 0.60 9.40
N THR A 289 -42.13 1.73 9.41
CA THR A 289 -42.84 2.24 10.58
C THR A 289 -44.07 1.41 10.99
N GLU A 290 -44.62 0.57 10.13
CA GLU A 290 -45.87 -0.15 10.39
C GLU A 290 -45.70 -1.45 11.20
N TYR A 291 -44.51 -2.05 11.21
CA TYR A 291 -44.30 -3.43 11.72
C TYR A 291 -43.32 -3.56 12.88
N SER A 292 -42.73 -2.46 13.37
CA SER A 292 -41.69 -2.49 14.39
C SER A 292 -42.10 -1.80 15.70
N ASN A 293 -41.56 -2.28 16.82
CA ASN A 293 -41.78 -1.61 18.10
C ASN A 293 -41.15 -0.21 18.12
N SER A 294 -41.72 0.70 18.91
CA SER A 294 -41.32 2.12 18.96
C SER A 294 -39.83 2.30 19.29
N GLU A 295 -39.28 1.46 20.16
CA GLU A 295 -37.86 1.52 20.57
C GLU A 295 -36.89 1.14 19.43
N SER A 296 -37.20 0.12 18.63
CA SER A 296 -36.35 -0.28 17.50
C SER A 296 -36.42 0.76 16.38
N ILE A 297 -37.61 1.31 16.12
CA ILE A 297 -37.79 2.40 15.15
C ILE A 297 -36.90 3.60 15.51
N GLU A 298 -36.90 4.02 16.78
CA GLU A 298 -36.05 5.12 17.24
C GLU A 298 -34.55 4.78 17.10
N ILE A 299 -34.13 3.55 17.46
CA ILE A 299 -32.74 3.12 17.27
C ILE A 299 -32.36 3.22 15.80
N ILE A 300 -33.18 2.68 14.90
CA ILE A 300 -32.90 2.57 13.46
C ILE A 300 -32.89 3.94 12.78
N GLN A 301 -33.82 4.83 13.12
CA GLN A 301 -33.82 6.21 12.63
C GLN A 301 -32.58 7.01 13.11
N ASN A 302 -32.00 6.61 14.24
CA ASN A 302 -30.77 7.19 14.77
C ASN A 302 -29.49 6.54 14.23
N ILE A 303 -29.58 5.40 13.52
CA ILE A 303 -28.44 4.82 12.79
C ILE A 303 -28.12 5.76 11.63
N LYS A 304 -27.15 6.64 11.87
CA LYS A 304 -26.55 7.49 10.85
C LYS A 304 -25.14 6.99 10.64
N LYS A 305 -24.77 6.75 9.38
CA LYS A 305 -23.41 6.36 8.95
C LYS A 305 -23.06 4.87 9.12
N ASP A 306 -23.91 3.98 8.66
CA ASP A 306 -23.56 2.57 8.43
C ASP A 306 -22.62 2.40 7.21
N GLY A 307 -22.29 1.16 6.87
CA GLY A 307 -21.60 0.85 5.63
C GLY A 307 -21.66 -0.64 5.30
N THR A 308 -21.82 -0.93 4.02
CA THR A 308 -21.92 -2.29 3.49
C THR A 308 -20.99 -2.50 2.30
N ARG A 309 -20.52 -3.74 2.14
CA ARG A 309 -19.75 -4.22 0.99
C ARG A 309 -20.40 -5.50 0.46
N SER A 310 -20.57 -5.59 -0.86
CA SER A 310 -21.14 -6.77 -1.51
C SER A 310 -20.24 -8.00 -1.31
N VAL A 311 -20.87 -9.12 -0.96
CA VAL A 311 -20.20 -10.42 -0.89
C VAL A 311 -19.67 -10.81 -2.27
N LYS A 312 -20.49 -10.63 -3.32
CA LYS A 312 -20.12 -10.94 -4.71
C LYS A 312 -18.89 -10.14 -5.16
N ASP A 313 -18.82 -8.86 -4.83
CA ASP A 313 -17.69 -7.99 -5.22
C ASP A 313 -16.40 -8.37 -4.48
N ILE A 314 -16.48 -8.66 -3.17
CA ILE A 314 -15.34 -9.16 -2.40
C ILE A 314 -14.84 -10.48 -3.00
N LEU A 315 -15.74 -11.44 -3.27
CA LEU A 315 -15.38 -12.74 -3.82
C LEU A 315 -14.76 -12.64 -5.21
N LYS A 316 -15.35 -11.85 -6.11
CA LYS A 316 -14.79 -11.61 -7.45
C LYS A 316 -13.38 -11.03 -7.39
N TYR A 317 -13.08 -10.24 -6.37
CA TYR A 317 -11.75 -9.66 -6.18
C TYR A 317 -10.73 -10.68 -5.66
N ILE A 318 -11.07 -11.48 -4.65
CA ILE A 318 -10.10 -12.34 -3.96
C ILE A 318 -9.95 -13.75 -4.58
N VAL A 319 -11.01 -14.32 -5.15
CA VAL A 319 -11.01 -15.70 -5.67
C VAL A 319 -9.94 -15.96 -6.73
N PRO A 320 -9.69 -15.06 -7.72
CA PRO A 320 -8.63 -15.28 -8.72
C PRO A 320 -7.25 -15.52 -8.11
N VAL A 321 -6.93 -14.82 -7.01
CA VAL A 321 -5.65 -14.96 -6.30
C VAL A 321 -5.63 -16.23 -5.47
N LEU A 322 -6.75 -16.62 -4.85
CA LEU A 322 -6.86 -17.88 -4.13
C LEU A 322 -6.70 -19.09 -5.06
N ILE A 323 -7.17 -19.01 -6.30
CA ILE A 323 -6.90 -20.02 -7.35
C ILE A 323 -5.41 -20.05 -7.68
N SER A 324 -4.80 -18.88 -7.89
CA SER A 324 -3.37 -18.78 -8.23
C SER A 324 -2.45 -19.31 -7.12
N ASN A 325 -2.92 -19.25 -5.87
CA ASN A 325 -2.22 -19.78 -4.69
C ASN A 325 -2.60 -21.24 -4.37
N GLU A 326 -3.32 -21.93 -5.26
CA GLU A 326 -3.77 -23.33 -5.09
C GLU A 326 -4.63 -23.57 -3.83
N ILE A 327 -5.26 -22.52 -3.29
CA ILE A 327 -6.18 -22.62 -2.15
C ILE A 327 -7.56 -23.07 -2.62
N LEU A 328 -7.97 -22.64 -3.82
CA LEU A 328 -9.23 -23.03 -4.46
C LEU A 328 -8.92 -23.82 -5.74
N ASP A 329 -9.56 -24.98 -5.88
CA ASP A 329 -9.43 -25.85 -7.04
C ASP A 329 -10.52 -25.54 -8.07
N ILE A 330 -10.11 -25.24 -9.31
CA ILE A 330 -11.02 -24.97 -10.43
C ILE A 330 -11.83 -26.20 -10.85
N ASN A 331 -11.30 -27.41 -10.60
CA ASN A 331 -11.98 -28.67 -10.92
C ASN A 331 -13.02 -29.05 -9.85
N ASN A 332 -12.94 -28.41 -8.68
CA ASN A 332 -13.90 -28.54 -7.60
C ASN A 332 -14.36 -27.15 -7.15
N PRO A 333 -15.22 -26.47 -7.94
CA PRO A 333 -15.54 -25.05 -7.74
C PRO A 333 -16.54 -24.83 -6.60
N ILE A 334 -16.19 -25.25 -5.38
CA ILE A 334 -16.98 -25.08 -4.15
C ILE A 334 -16.22 -24.19 -3.16
N ILE A 335 -16.85 -23.09 -2.75
CA ILE A 335 -16.35 -22.21 -1.70
C ILE A 335 -17.19 -22.42 -0.44
N HIS A 336 -16.52 -22.75 0.66
CA HIS A 336 -17.13 -22.85 1.98
C HIS A 336 -17.02 -21.49 2.68
N LEU A 337 -18.14 -20.76 2.78
CA LEU A 337 -18.21 -19.45 3.41
C LEU A 337 -18.74 -19.56 4.83
N ARG A 338 -17.99 -19.00 5.77
CA ARG A 338 -18.39 -18.83 7.15
C ARG A 338 -18.87 -17.40 7.37
N VAL A 339 -20.09 -17.25 7.86
CA VAL A 339 -20.64 -15.99 8.37
C VAL A 339 -20.39 -15.91 9.87
N SER A 340 -20.03 -14.73 10.35
CA SER A 340 -19.90 -14.42 11.77
C SER A 340 -20.33 -12.98 12.03
N GLY A 341 -20.56 -12.65 13.29
CA GLY A 341 -20.80 -11.28 13.71
C GLY A 341 -20.57 -11.10 15.20
N ASP A 342 -20.32 -9.86 15.59
CA ASP A 342 -20.07 -9.49 16.98
C ASP A 342 -20.43 -8.01 17.20
N GLY A 343 -20.96 -7.70 18.38
CA GLY A 343 -21.28 -6.35 18.82
C GLY A 343 -20.26 -5.83 19.83
N ARG A 344 -19.72 -4.64 19.59
CA ARG A 344 -18.66 -4.07 20.42
C ARG A 344 -18.91 -2.62 20.81
N ASN A 345 -18.63 -2.29 22.07
CA ASN A 345 -18.56 -0.91 22.53
C ASN A 345 -17.33 -0.22 21.92
N VAL A 346 -17.55 0.79 21.08
CA VAL A 346 -16.50 1.64 20.48
C VAL A 346 -16.25 2.92 21.29
N GLY A 347 -17.19 3.29 22.17
CA GLY A 347 -17.06 4.39 23.13
C GLY A 347 -17.92 4.16 24.37
N ARG A 348 -18.02 5.17 25.25
CA ARG A 348 -18.81 5.05 26.50
C ARG A 348 -20.31 4.78 26.27
N LYS A 349 -20.86 5.28 25.16
CA LYS A 349 -22.29 5.17 24.81
C LYS A 349 -22.54 4.63 23.40
N ILE A 350 -21.49 4.41 22.61
CA ILE A 350 -21.62 4.02 21.20
C ILE A 350 -21.20 2.57 21.07
N LYS A 351 -22.08 1.77 20.48
CA LYS A 351 -21.87 0.36 20.15
C LYS A 351 -21.93 0.21 18.64
N HIS A 352 -21.07 -0.61 18.08
CA HIS A 352 -21.10 -1.00 16.68
C HIS A 352 -21.38 -2.49 16.59
N VAL A 353 -22.02 -2.90 15.52
CA VAL A 353 -22.24 -4.30 15.18
C VAL A 353 -21.55 -4.57 13.86
N MET A 354 -20.71 -5.60 13.84
CA MET A 354 -19.90 -5.99 12.67
C MET A 354 -20.32 -7.39 12.23
N ILE A 355 -20.53 -7.57 10.93
CA ILE A 355 -20.77 -8.85 10.28
C ILE A 355 -19.61 -9.11 9.33
N THR A 356 -19.08 -10.33 9.35
CA THR A 356 -17.96 -10.74 8.52
C THR A 356 -18.24 -12.05 7.80
N ILE A 357 -17.59 -12.23 6.65
CA ILE A 357 -17.46 -13.52 5.98
C ILE A 357 -15.99 -13.97 5.98
N ALA A 358 -15.76 -15.28 6.02
CA ALA A 358 -14.43 -15.87 5.85
C ALA A 358 -14.52 -17.12 4.96
N ILE A 359 -13.44 -17.41 4.22
CA ILE A 359 -13.36 -18.58 3.33
C ILE A 359 -12.70 -19.73 4.09
N LEU A 360 -13.46 -20.78 4.42
CA LEU A 360 -12.97 -21.93 5.19
C LEU A 360 -11.94 -22.76 4.42
N ASN A 361 -11.96 -22.73 3.09
CA ASN A 361 -10.92 -23.36 2.26
C ASN A 361 -9.52 -22.81 2.58
N ASP A 362 -9.40 -21.53 2.97
CA ASP A 362 -8.15 -20.88 3.36
C ASP A 362 -7.81 -21.15 4.85
N ILE A 363 -7.68 -22.43 5.20
CA ILE A 363 -7.51 -22.91 6.59
C ILE A 363 -6.30 -22.25 7.26
N GLN A 364 -5.21 -22.02 6.53
CA GLN A 364 -3.97 -21.47 7.10
C GLN A 364 -4.15 -20.02 7.58
N ASN A 365 -5.01 -19.26 6.91
CA ASN A 365 -5.22 -17.85 7.23
C ASN A 365 -6.54 -17.57 7.96
N ILE A 366 -7.40 -18.57 8.19
CA ILE A 366 -8.71 -18.40 8.84
C ILE A 366 -8.63 -17.79 10.26
N HIS A 367 -7.47 -17.84 10.90
CA HIS A 367 -7.24 -17.25 12.22
C HIS A 367 -6.73 -15.79 12.17
N LYS A 368 -6.47 -15.25 10.98
CA LYS A 368 -5.99 -13.88 10.77
C LYS A 368 -7.20 -12.94 10.63
N PRO A 369 -7.25 -11.83 11.40
CA PRO A 369 -8.33 -10.83 11.29
C PRO A 369 -8.56 -10.29 9.87
N ASP A 370 -7.50 -10.15 9.08
CA ASP A 370 -7.59 -9.57 7.74
C ASP A 370 -8.24 -10.52 6.70
N HIS A 371 -8.41 -11.81 7.04
CA HIS A 371 -9.13 -12.80 6.23
C HIS A 371 -10.60 -12.98 6.67
N HIS A 372 -11.07 -12.17 7.63
CA HIS A 372 -12.49 -12.05 7.99
C HIS A 372 -13.03 -10.76 7.40
N TYR A 373 -13.63 -10.83 6.22
CA TYR A 373 -14.02 -9.67 5.42
C TYR A 373 -15.32 -9.07 5.94
N THR A 374 -15.29 -7.84 6.47
CA THR A 374 -16.49 -7.16 6.98
C THR A 374 -17.46 -6.83 5.85
N THR A 375 -18.68 -7.35 5.90
CA THR A 375 -19.70 -7.09 4.87
C THR A 375 -20.68 -6.02 5.31
N VAL A 376 -21.03 -5.98 6.59
CA VAL A 376 -21.97 -5.03 7.17
C VAL A 376 -21.36 -4.47 8.46
N LEU A 377 -21.36 -3.14 8.61
CA LEU A 377 -20.89 -2.47 9.82
C LEU A 377 -21.79 -1.26 10.10
N PHE A 378 -22.38 -1.19 11.29
CA PHE A 378 -23.26 -0.09 11.66
C PHE A 378 -23.20 0.26 13.14
N PRO A 379 -23.49 1.53 13.51
CA PRO A 379 -23.68 1.88 14.91
C PRO A 379 -25.04 1.34 15.37
N GLY A 380 -25.07 0.62 16.48
CA GLY A 380 -26.30 0.02 16.98
C GLY A 380 -26.07 -1.06 18.01
N VAL A 381 -27.16 -1.74 18.35
CA VAL A 381 -27.20 -2.82 19.33
C VAL A 381 -27.56 -4.13 18.63
N GLU A 382 -27.12 -5.25 19.22
CA GLU A 382 -27.55 -6.58 18.82
C GLU A 382 -29.00 -6.81 19.28
N LYS A 383 -29.95 -6.31 18.49
CA LYS A 383 -31.38 -6.62 18.59
C LYS A 383 -31.83 -7.25 17.28
N TYR A 384 -32.74 -8.21 17.36
CA TYR A 384 -33.19 -8.97 16.19
C TYR A 384 -33.77 -8.04 15.10
N GLU A 385 -34.67 -7.12 15.47
CA GLU A 385 -35.35 -6.22 14.53
C GLU A 385 -34.34 -5.34 13.78
N VAL A 386 -33.34 -4.84 14.51
CA VAL A 386 -32.27 -4.03 13.93
C VAL A 386 -31.45 -4.88 12.97
N LEU A 387 -31.04 -6.08 13.39
CA LEU A 387 -30.25 -6.99 12.57
C LEU A 387 -30.98 -7.43 11.29
N GLU A 388 -32.27 -7.72 11.39
CA GLU A 388 -33.11 -8.13 10.25
C GLU A 388 -33.08 -7.11 9.11
N ILE A 389 -33.19 -5.83 9.44
CA ILE A 389 -33.18 -4.75 8.45
C ILE A 389 -31.76 -4.49 7.96
N MET A 390 -30.82 -4.33 8.89
CA MET A 390 -29.45 -3.93 8.57
C MET A 390 -28.72 -5.00 7.75
N MET A 391 -29.10 -6.27 7.89
CA MET A 391 -28.54 -7.38 7.12
C MET A 391 -29.43 -7.82 5.96
N ALA A 392 -30.58 -7.18 5.69
CA ALA A 392 -31.55 -7.66 4.69
C ALA A 392 -30.92 -7.87 3.30
N SER A 393 -30.18 -6.86 2.80
CA SER A 393 -29.49 -6.95 1.50
C SER A 393 -28.40 -8.03 1.49
N PHE A 394 -27.65 -8.15 2.59
CA PHE A 394 -26.59 -9.16 2.75
C PHE A 394 -27.15 -10.58 2.77
N ILE A 395 -28.23 -10.82 3.52
CA ILE A 395 -28.92 -12.12 3.61
C ILE A 395 -29.48 -12.51 2.24
N LYS A 396 -30.13 -11.57 1.53
CA LYS A 396 -30.63 -11.79 0.17
C LYS A 396 -29.49 -12.17 -0.78
N GLU A 397 -28.37 -11.45 -0.73
CA GLU A 397 -27.21 -11.75 -1.56
C GLU A 397 -26.63 -13.14 -1.27
N LEU A 398 -26.54 -13.54 0.01
CA LEU A 398 -26.12 -14.88 0.42
C LEU A 398 -27.06 -15.99 -0.08
N ASP A 399 -28.38 -15.77 0.00
CA ASP A 399 -29.38 -16.72 -0.52
C ASP A 399 -29.25 -16.91 -2.04
N GLU A 400 -29.05 -15.80 -2.76
CA GLU A 400 -28.85 -15.82 -4.22
C GLU A 400 -27.60 -16.60 -4.62
N ILE A 401 -26.44 -16.34 -3.99
CA ILE A 401 -25.21 -17.09 -4.33
C ILE A 401 -25.29 -18.55 -3.90
N LYS A 402 -26.04 -18.87 -2.83
CA LYS A 402 -26.25 -20.25 -2.39
C LYS A 402 -27.09 -21.04 -3.39
N LYS A 403 -28.12 -20.41 -3.97
CA LYS A 403 -29.04 -21.04 -4.93
C LYS A 403 -28.46 -21.13 -6.34
N ASN A 404 -27.83 -20.06 -6.80
CA ASN A 404 -27.47 -19.88 -8.21
C ASN A 404 -25.96 -19.97 -8.48
N GLY A 405 -25.13 -20.00 -7.43
CA GLY A 405 -23.69 -19.83 -7.56
C GLY A 405 -23.26 -18.40 -7.91
N LEU A 406 -21.97 -18.21 -8.18
CA LEU A 406 -21.38 -16.95 -8.62
C LEU A 406 -20.36 -17.18 -9.74
N MET A 407 -20.53 -16.51 -10.87
CA MET A 407 -19.61 -16.60 -11.99
C MET A 407 -18.39 -15.71 -11.70
N ILE A 408 -17.20 -16.31 -11.64
CA ILE A 408 -15.93 -15.60 -11.44
C ILE A 408 -14.97 -16.08 -12.50
N GLY A 409 -14.56 -15.17 -13.40
CA GLY A 409 -13.90 -15.56 -14.65
C GLY A 409 -14.85 -16.37 -15.51
N GLU A 410 -14.44 -17.58 -15.90
CA GLU A 410 -15.24 -18.52 -16.70
C GLU A 410 -15.79 -19.69 -15.87
N ILE A 411 -15.63 -19.64 -14.53
CA ILE A 411 -15.98 -20.74 -13.63
C ILE A 411 -17.23 -20.36 -12.83
N MET A 412 -18.18 -21.28 -12.77
CA MET A 412 -19.36 -21.20 -11.92
C MET A 412 -19.03 -21.75 -10.53
N TRP A 413 -18.89 -20.88 -9.54
CA TRP A 413 -18.61 -21.27 -8.17
C TRP A 413 -19.89 -21.54 -7.38
N ASN A 414 -19.94 -22.70 -6.72
CA ASN A 414 -21.00 -23.10 -5.79
C ASN A 414 -20.60 -22.77 -4.36
N PHE A 415 -21.59 -22.55 -3.49
CA PHE A 415 -21.35 -22.10 -2.12
C PHE A 415 -21.94 -23.04 -1.08
N GLU A 416 -21.12 -23.34 -0.08
CA GLU A 416 -21.59 -23.93 1.18
C GLU A 416 -21.48 -22.89 2.29
N LEU A 417 -22.59 -22.63 2.97
CA LEU A 417 -22.65 -21.61 4.01
C LEU A 417 -22.57 -22.25 5.40
N TYR A 418 -21.85 -21.59 6.29
CA TYR A 418 -21.67 -21.93 7.69
C TYR A 418 -21.87 -20.68 8.55
N PHE A 419 -22.26 -20.87 9.80
CA PHE A 419 -22.43 -19.79 10.76
C PHE A 419 -21.71 -20.13 12.06
N SER A 420 -21.01 -19.17 12.65
CA SER A 420 -20.45 -19.28 14.00
C SER A 420 -20.19 -17.89 14.57
N SER A 421 -20.60 -17.67 15.81
CA SER A 421 -20.42 -16.43 16.56
C SER A 421 -20.43 -16.75 18.05
N ASP A 422 -20.29 -15.73 18.90
CA ASP A 422 -20.63 -15.89 20.31
C ASP A 422 -22.13 -16.26 20.47
N TRP A 423 -22.47 -16.84 21.63
CA TRP A 423 -23.80 -17.38 21.88
C TRP A 423 -24.92 -16.35 21.79
N LYS A 424 -24.67 -15.12 22.23
CA LYS A 424 -25.69 -14.07 22.21
C LYS A 424 -26.01 -13.71 20.77
N PHE A 425 -25.00 -13.44 19.96
CA PHE A 425 -25.22 -13.14 18.54
C PHE A 425 -25.84 -14.34 17.80
N LEU A 426 -25.41 -15.57 18.11
CA LEU A 426 -25.90 -16.80 17.51
C LEU A 426 -27.40 -17.00 17.76
N THR A 427 -27.82 -16.90 19.02
CA THR A 427 -29.22 -17.07 19.41
C THR A 427 -30.12 -15.99 18.84
N ILE A 428 -29.65 -14.73 18.79
CA ILE A 428 -30.39 -13.64 18.15
C ILE A 428 -30.60 -13.95 16.66
N CYS A 429 -29.54 -14.33 15.92
CA CYS A 429 -29.66 -14.66 14.51
C CYS A 429 -30.53 -15.91 14.23
N LEU A 430 -30.65 -16.84 15.18
CA LEU A 430 -31.57 -17.97 15.09
C LEU A 430 -33.02 -17.65 15.49
N GLY A 431 -33.29 -16.43 15.96
CA GLY A 431 -34.58 -16.09 16.56
C GLY A 431 -34.88 -16.92 17.81
N PHE A 432 -33.84 -17.36 18.52
CA PHE A 432 -33.92 -18.30 19.63
C PHE A 432 -33.91 -17.58 20.99
N ASN A 433 -34.36 -18.28 22.02
CA ASN A 433 -34.32 -17.81 23.39
C ASN A 433 -32.89 -17.51 23.88
N SER A 434 -32.83 -16.67 24.92
CA SER A 434 -31.61 -16.48 25.70
C SER A 434 -31.16 -17.76 26.41
N ALA A 435 -29.86 -17.83 26.72
CA ALA A 435 -29.21 -18.98 27.36
C ALA A 435 -29.81 -19.38 28.74
N ASN A 436 -30.50 -18.45 29.41
CA ASN A 436 -31.14 -18.67 30.70
C ASN A 436 -32.59 -19.16 30.61
N SER A 437 -33.12 -19.41 29.41
CA SER A 437 -34.49 -19.89 29.22
C SER A 437 -34.66 -21.39 29.53
N LYS A 438 -35.91 -21.87 29.63
CA LYS A 438 -36.20 -23.30 29.86
C LYS A 438 -35.60 -24.18 28.77
N PHE A 439 -35.71 -23.77 27.51
CA PHE A 439 -35.16 -24.47 26.35
C PHE A 439 -33.98 -23.66 25.83
N PHE A 440 -32.80 -23.99 26.33
CA PHE A 440 -31.61 -23.19 26.10
C PHE A 440 -30.78 -23.66 24.92
N CYS A 441 -30.92 -24.92 24.46
CA CYS A 441 -30.06 -25.48 23.42
C CYS A 441 -30.62 -25.24 22.01
N PRO A 442 -29.85 -24.60 21.10
CA PRO A 442 -30.24 -24.44 19.71
C PRO A 442 -30.32 -25.75 18.92
N TRP A 443 -29.56 -26.79 19.28
CA TRP A 443 -29.36 -27.99 18.46
C TRP A 443 -30.21 -29.21 18.86
N CYS A 444 -30.65 -29.27 20.11
CA CYS A 444 -31.49 -30.35 20.63
C CYS A 444 -32.68 -29.79 21.43
N GLN A 445 -33.59 -30.67 21.86
CA GLN A 445 -34.83 -30.28 22.54
C GLN A 445 -34.72 -30.31 24.08
N VAL A 446 -33.50 -30.37 24.62
CA VAL A 446 -33.25 -30.38 26.07
C VAL A 446 -33.88 -29.18 26.75
N SER A 447 -34.48 -29.44 27.91
CA SER A 447 -34.94 -28.44 28.87
C SER A 447 -34.01 -28.40 30.08
N LYS A 448 -34.06 -27.31 30.85
CA LYS A 448 -33.31 -27.17 32.10
C LYS A 448 -33.57 -28.26 33.16
N TYR A 449 -34.66 -29.01 33.04
CA TYR A 449 -35.03 -30.05 33.99
C TYR A 449 -34.57 -31.44 33.57
N ASP A 450 -34.11 -31.59 32.33
CA ASP A 450 -33.66 -32.88 31.82
C ASP A 450 -32.27 -33.23 32.36
N GLN A 451 -32.11 -34.47 32.82
CA GLN A 451 -30.88 -34.95 33.46
C GLN A 451 -30.02 -35.84 32.54
N GLY A 452 -30.47 -36.11 31.31
CA GLY A 452 -29.76 -36.96 30.36
C GLY A 452 -28.60 -36.25 29.65
N ASN A 453 -27.53 -36.99 29.35
CA ASN A 453 -26.35 -36.49 28.62
C ASN A 453 -26.31 -36.96 27.14
N ASN A 454 -27.21 -37.85 26.70
CA ASN A 454 -27.15 -38.46 25.36
C ASN A 454 -27.96 -37.68 24.32
N TRP A 455 -27.81 -36.36 24.30
CA TRP A 455 -28.54 -35.48 23.38
C TRP A 455 -27.80 -35.31 22.06
N LYS A 456 -28.44 -35.66 20.96
CA LYS A 456 -27.89 -35.48 19.61
C LYS A 456 -28.36 -34.20 18.95
N ILE A 457 -27.69 -33.77 17.88
CA ILE A 457 -28.21 -32.70 17.02
C ILE A 457 -29.48 -33.23 16.33
N SER A 458 -30.64 -32.81 16.83
CA SER A 458 -31.94 -33.34 16.42
C SER A 458 -32.82 -32.31 15.72
N LYS A 459 -32.60 -31.02 16.00
CA LYS A 459 -33.35 -29.93 15.39
C LYS A 459 -32.91 -29.73 13.94
N LYS A 460 -33.86 -29.35 13.10
CA LYS A 460 -33.68 -29.09 11.67
C LYS A 460 -34.14 -27.69 11.31
N MET A 461 -33.46 -27.05 10.35
CA MET A 461 -33.75 -25.66 9.97
C MET A 461 -35.13 -25.54 9.30
N GLU A 462 -35.55 -26.58 8.58
CA GLU A 462 -36.84 -26.63 7.87
C GLU A 462 -38.03 -26.64 8.84
N ASN A 463 -37.87 -27.29 9.99
CA ASN A 463 -38.92 -27.46 11.01
C ASN A 463 -38.69 -26.56 12.24
N ILE A 464 -37.88 -25.50 12.09
CA ILE A 464 -37.36 -24.74 13.23
C ILE A 464 -38.47 -24.14 14.12
N HIS A 465 -39.61 -23.80 13.52
CA HIS A 465 -40.79 -23.24 14.17
C HIS A 465 -41.59 -24.25 15.00
N GLU A 466 -41.42 -25.55 14.75
CA GLU A 466 -42.09 -26.61 15.52
C GLU A 466 -41.39 -26.86 16.86
N TYR A 467 -40.12 -26.46 16.99
CA TYR A 467 -39.35 -26.70 18.19
C TYR A 467 -39.48 -25.59 19.22
N PRO A 468 -39.50 -25.95 20.52
CA PRO A 468 -39.57 -24.95 21.57
C PRO A 468 -38.30 -24.07 21.60
N GLY A 469 -38.52 -22.80 21.89
CA GLY A 469 -37.50 -21.78 22.10
C GLY A 469 -37.17 -20.91 20.89
N HIS A 470 -37.68 -21.23 19.70
CA HIS A 470 -37.61 -20.34 18.53
C HIS A 470 -38.83 -19.43 18.51
N ASN A 471 -38.62 -18.15 18.85
CA ASN A 471 -39.70 -17.16 18.90
C ASN A 471 -39.82 -16.36 17.60
N ARG A 472 -38.78 -16.40 16.75
CA ARG A 472 -38.70 -15.66 15.49
C ARG A 472 -38.08 -16.54 14.42
N LYS A 473 -38.23 -16.13 13.17
CA LYS A 473 -37.59 -16.79 12.03
C LYS A 473 -36.07 -16.61 12.12
N PRO A 474 -35.26 -17.66 11.84
CA PRO A 474 -33.83 -17.48 11.69
C PRO A 474 -33.50 -16.51 10.56
N LEU A 475 -32.59 -15.56 10.81
CA LEU A 475 -32.13 -14.59 9.82
C LEU A 475 -31.39 -15.28 8.66
N PHE A 476 -30.53 -16.24 8.98
CA PHE A 476 -29.81 -17.06 8.00
C PHE A 476 -30.49 -18.41 7.78
N TYR A 477 -31.77 -18.38 7.37
CA TYR A 477 -32.61 -19.57 7.17
C TYR A 477 -32.06 -20.55 6.12
N MET A 478 -31.20 -20.08 5.21
CA MET A 478 -30.56 -20.90 4.17
C MET A 478 -29.38 -21.74 4.68
N ILE A 479 -28.97 -21.57 5.93
CA ILE A 479 -27.86 -22.32 6.55
C ILE A 479 -28.45 -23.45 7.41
N PRO A 480 -28.19 -24.73 7.10
CA PRO A 480 -28.71 -25.85 7.89
C PRO A 480 -28.09 -25.84 9.29
N LEU A 481 -28.86 -26.30 10.29
CA LEU A 481 -28.52 -26.12 11.70
C LEU A 481 -27.22 -26.83 12.13
N ASP A 482 -26.85 -27.92 11.45
CA ASP A 482 -25.58 -28.60 11.68
C ASP A 482 -24.37 -27.87 11.08
N LYS A 483 -24.58 -26.78 10.34
CA LYS A 483 -23.55 -25.81 9.92
C LYS A 483 -23.57 -24.53 10.76
N TRP A 484 -24.38 -24.45 11.82
CA TRP A 484 -24.27 -23.46 12.89
C TRP A 484 -23.37 -24.01 13.99
N VAL A 485 -22.07 -23.73 13.88
CA VAL A 485 -21.03 -24.35 14.71
C VAL A 485 -20.79 -23.53 15.98
N PRO A 486 -20.78 -24.15 17.18
CA PRO A 486 -20.45 -23.47 18.43
C PRO A 486 -19.03 -22.92 18.42
N ASP A 487 -18.83 -21.74 19.03
CA ASP A 487 -17.51 -21.15 19.20
C ASP A 487 -16.74 -21.82 20.36
N GLU A 488 -15.59 -22.41 20.05
CA GLU A 488 -14.78 -23.11 21.04
C GLU A 488 -14.07 -22.16 22.01
N LEU A 489 -13.78 -20.93 21.60
CA LEU A 489 -13.21 -19.93 22.50
C LEU A 489 -14.20 -19.64 23.64
N HIS A 490 -15.45 -19.34 23.31
CA HIS A 490 -16.48 -19.07 24.33
C HIS A 490 -16.80 -20.29 25.20
N ILE A 491 -16.68 -21.53 24.68
CA ILE A 491 -16.77 -22.74 25.52
C ILE A 491 -15.72 -22.70 26.63
N LEU A 492 -14.45 -22.45 26.31
CA LEU A 492 -13.38 -22.29 27.31
C LEU A 492 -13.72 -21.17 28.30
N LEU A 493 -14.04 -19.98 27.78
CA LEU A 493 -14.21 -18.79 28.61
C LEU A 493 -15.32 -18.99 29.64
N ARG A 494 -16.46 -19.57 29.24
CA ARG A 494 -17.67 -19.67 30.06
C ARG A 494 -17.67 -20.85 31.01
N ILE A 495 -17.08 -21.98 30.62
CA ILE A 495 -16.88 -23.10 31.54
C ILE A 495 -15.84 -22.70 32.60
N TRP A 496 -14.75 -22.03 32.21
CA TRP A 496 -13.79 -21.49 33.17
C TRP A 496 -14.45 -20.52 34.16
N ASP A 497 -15.27 -19.57 33.67
CA ASP A 497 -15.99 -18.62 34.54
C ASP A 497 -16.86 -19.37 35.57
N ARG A 498 -17.53 -20.44 35.14
CA ARG A 498 -18.34 -21.27 36.04
C ARG A 498 -17.47 -21.99 37.07
N LEU A 499 -16.41 -22.65 36.65
CA LEU A 499 -15.50 -23.37 37.54
C LEU A 499 -14.88 -22.44 38.59
N TRP A 500 -14.43 -21.25 38.18
CA TRP A 500 -13.88 -20.25 39.09
C TRP A 500 -14.93 -19.70 40.05
N TYR A 501 -16.13 -19.39 39.55
CA TYR A 501 -17.26 -18.98 40.38
C TYR A 501 -17.57 -20.03 41.46
N LEU A 502 -17.58 -21.31 41.13
CA LEU A 502 -17.88 -22.39 42.07
C LEU A 502 -16.83 -22.50 43.17
N VAL A 503 -15.53 -22.35 42.85
CA VAL A 503 -14.46 -22.30 43.85
C VAL A 503 -14.67 -21.12 44.82
N LEU A 504 -14.94 -19.92 44.30
CA LEU A 504 -15.20 -18.75 45.14
C LEU A 504 -16.49 -18.87 45.96
N SER A 505 -17.52 -19.51 45.40
CA SER A 505 -18.79 -19.75 46.10
C SER A 505 -18.59 -20.72 47.26
N GLU A 506 -17.82 -21.79 47.06
CA GLU A 506 -17.48 -22.76 48.11
C GLU A 506 -16.73 -22.07 49.26
N LEU A 507 -15.72 -21.25 48.96
CA LEU A 507 -15.01 -20.47 49.98
C LEU A 507 -15.93 -19.54 50.77
N LYS A 508 -16.93 -18.93 50.11
CA LYS A 508 -17.91 -18.06 50.77
C LYS A 508 -18.86 -18.86 51.65
N GLU A 509 -19.34 -20.01 51.18
CA GLU A 509 -20.25 -20.89 51.91
C GLU A 509 -19.64 -21.40 53.22
N PHE A 510 -18.34 -21.71 53.20
CA PHE A 510 -17.59 -22.12 54.39
C PHE A 510 -17.03 -20.95 55.23
N ASN A 511 -17.39 -19.71 54.93
CA ASN A 511 -16.85 -18.50 55.59
C ASN A 511 -15.31 -18.39 55.54
N GLN A 512 -14.68 -18.94 54.50
CA GLN A 512 -13.24 -18.93 54.25
C GLN A 512 -12.81 -17.84 53.25
N PHE A 513 -13.75 -17.03 52.76
CA PHE A 513 -13.48 -15.92 51.83
C PHE A 513 -13.18 -14.60 52.58
N ASP A 514 -12.16 -14.61 53.43
CA ASP A 514 -11.66 -13.45 54.18
C ASP A 514 -10.50 -12.73 53.45
N ASP A 515 -9.91 -11.72 54.09
CA ASP A 515 -8.78 -10.95 53.51
C ASP A 515 -7.55 -11.83 53.29
N ILE A 516 -7.28 -12.78 54.21
CA ILE A 516 -6.14 -13.69 54.13
C ILE A 516 -6.28 -14.60 52.89
N CYS A 517 -7.45 -15.17 52.69
CA CYS A 517 -7.75 -16.01 51.54
C CYS A 517 -7.68 -15.24 50.22
N ARG A 518 -8.24 -14.01 50.18
CA ARG A 518 -8.13 -13.13 49.01
C ARG A 518 -6.67 -12.83 48.67
N ASP A 519 -5.84 -12.53 49.66
CA ASP A 519 -4.42 -12.27 49.47
C ASP A 519 -3.66 -13.51 48.97
N GLU A 520 -3.98 -14.71 49.46
CA GLU A 520 -3.40 -15.95 48.96
C GLU A 520 -3.78 -16.24 47.51
N ILE A 521 -5.02 -15.95 47.11
CA ILE A 521 -5.44 -16.04 45.70
C ILE A 521 -4.62 -15.07 44.84
N VAL A 522 -4.47 -13.80 45.27
CA VAL A 522 -3.71 -12.78 44.51
C VAL A 522 -2.24 -13.19 44.38
N LYS A 523 -1.59 -13.63 45.47
CA LYS A 523 -0.21 -14.12 45.43
C LYS A 523 -0.04 -15.33 44.49
N GLU A 524 -1.01 -16.24 44.49
CA GLU A 524 -0.96 -17.41 43.62
C GLU A 524 -1.17 -17.05 42.15
N MET A 525 -2.03 -16.07 41.84
CA MET A 525 -2.20 -15.51 40.50
C MET A 525 -0.92 -14.82 40.01
N ASP A 526 -0.29 -14.01 40.86
CA ASP A 526 0.99 -13.35 40.56
C ASP A 526 2.10 -14.37 40.30
N ARG A 527 2.17 -15.45 41.09
CA ARG A 527 3.14 -16.55 40.91
C ARG A 527 3.07 -17.16 39.50
N ILE A 528 1.87 -17.23 38.91
CA ILE A 528 1.66 -17.78 37.57
C ILE A 528 1.63 -16.70 36.46
N GLY A 529 1.97 -15.46 36.80
CA GLY A 529 2.06 -14.35 35.85
C GLY A 529 0.70 -13.87 35.35
N VAL A 530 -0.30 -13.82 36.24
CA VAL A 530 -1.65 -13.29 35.99
C VAL A 530 -1.92 -12.13 36.94
N ASN A 531 -2.14 -10.93 36.40
CA ASN A 531 -2.51 -9.76 37.19
C ASN A 531 -3.98 -9.89 37.63
N PHE A 532 -4.20 -10.00 38.95
CA PHE A 532 -5.52 -10.25 39.51
C PHE A 532 -5.71 -9.49 40.83
N GLN A 533 -6.88 -8.88 41.01
CA GLN A 533 -7.20 -8.10 42.21
C GLN A 533 -8.68 -8.28 42.57
N PHE A 534 -8.97 -8.09 43.86
CA PHE A 534 -10.33 -8.00 44.39
C PHE A 534 -10.67 -6.56 44.77
N TRP A 535 -11.93 -6.16 44.63
CA TRP A 535 -12.46 -4.91 45.16
C TRP A 535 -13.90 -5.08 45.62
N GLN A 536 -14.33 -4.23 46.53
CA GLN A 536 -15.71 -4.22 47.02
C GLN A 536 -16.53 -3.15 46.29
N GLU A 537 -17.71 -3.53 45.80
CA GLU A 537 -18.66 -2.58 45.25
C GLU A 537 -19.45 -1.85 46.33
N LYS A 538 -20.15 -0.77 45.95
CA LYS A 538 -21.07 -0.03 46.85
C LYS A 538 -22.17 -0.91 47.46
N SER A 539 -22.46 -2.05 46.84
CA SER A 539 -23.41 -3.07 47.28
C SER A 539 -22.86 -4.02 48.36
N ASN A 540 -21.63 -3.80 48.84
CA ASN A 540 -20.86 -4.75 49.67
C ASN A 540 -20.58 -6.10 49.02
N THR A 541 -20.76 -6.21 47.71
CA THR A 541 -20.38 -7.40 46.94
C THR A 541 -18.92 -7.32 46.54
N TRP A 542 -18.16 -8.38 46.81
CA TRP A 542 -16.79 -8.53 46.31
C TRP A 542 -16.78 -8.90 44.83
N ASN A 543 -16.05 -8.11 44.05
CA ASN A 543 -15.75 -8.34 42.65
C ASN A 543 -14.25 -8.52 42.43
N HIS A 544 -13.90 -9.01 41.24
CA HIS A 544 -12.53 -9.36 40.89
C HIS A 544 -12.21 -9.09 39.43
N THR A 545 -10.91 -9.05 39.11
CA THR A 545 -10.43 -8.82 37.75
C THR A 545 -11.05 -9.83 36.78
N SER A 546 -11.57 -9.35 35.64
CA SER A 546 -12.03 -10.22 34.55
C SER A 546 -10.81 -10.67 33.73
N LEU A 547 -10.63 -11.98 33.58
CA LEU A 547 -9.48 -12.55 32.89
C LEU A 547 -9.74 -12.76 31.40
N MET A 548 -8.71 -12.51 30.59
CA MET A 548 -8.70 -12.81 29.16
C MET A 548 -8.40 -14.30 28.91
N GLY A 549 -8.65 -14.78 27.69
CA GLY A 549 -8.55 -16.21 27.35
C GLY A 549 -7.18 -16.84 27.66
N ASP A 550 -6.08 -16.12 27.48
CA ASP A 550 -4.75 -16.67 27.76
C ASP A 550 -4.43 -16.73 29.25
N ASP A 551 -4.86 -15.74 30.03
CA ASP A 551 -4.72 -15.79 31.49
C ASP A 551 -5.62 -16.88 32.08
N LYS A 552 -6.85 -17.06 31.58
CA LYS A 552 -7.71 -18.19 31.97
C LYS A 552 -7.03 -19.54 31.75
N LYS A 553 -6.33 -19.74 30.63
CA LYS A 553 -5.54 -20.97 30.39
C LYS A 553 -4.40 -21.14 31.37
N LYS A 554 -3.69 -20.06 31.74
CA LYS A 554 -2.63 -20.11 32.75
C LYS A 554 -3.19 -20.54 34.11
N VAL A 555 -4.29 -19.91 34.56
CA VAL A 555 -4.95 -20.29 35.82
C VAL A 555 -5.45 -21.73 35.74
N LEU A 556 -6.12 -22.09 34.64
CA LEU A 556 -6.63 -23.43 34.43
C LEU A 556 -5.54 -24.47 34.60
N LYS A 557 -4.35 -24.27 34.04
CA LYS A 557 -3.24 -25.22 34.10
C LYS A 557 -2.44 -25.17 35.41
N ASN A 558 -2.22 -23.98 35.98
CA ASN A 558 -1.12 -23.79 36.94
C ASN A 558 -1.55 -23.36 38.34
N PHE A 559 -2.83 -23.00 38.58
CA PHE A 559 -3.27 -22.53 39.89
C PHE A 559 -3.21 -23.65 40.94
N ASN A 560 -2.55 -23.38 42.08
CA ASN A 560 -2.40 -24.33 43.17
C ASN A 560 -3.53 -24.21 44.21
N PHE A 561 -4.56 -25.04 44.06
CA PHE A 561 -5.69 -25.08 44.99
C PHE A 561 -5.34 -25.44 46.44
N LYS A 562 -4.19 -26.07 46.71
CA LYS A 562 -3.77 -26.41 48.09
C LYS A 562 -3.53 -25.19 48.98
N ARG A 563 -3.38 -24.01 48.39
CA ARG A 563 -3.25 -22.75 49.14
C ARG A 563 -4.55 -22.29 49.78
N ILE A 564 -5.70 -22.69 49.21
CA ILE A 564 -7.01 -22.14 49.57
C ILE A 564 -8.06 -23.21 49.92
N LEU A 565 -7.80 -24.49 49.60
CA LEU A 565 -8.72 -25.59 49.87
C LEU A 565 -8.01 -26.73 50.63
N PRO A 566 -8.76 -27.52 51.43
CA PRO A 566 -8.21 -28.71 52.09
C PRO A 566 -7.57 -29.69 51.10
N PRO A 567 -6.51 -30.44 51.47
CA PRO A 567 -5.72 -31.24 50.52
C PRO A 567 -6.52 -32.21 49.65
N SER A 568 -7.52 -32.90 50.22
CA SER A 568 -8.38 -33.83 49.48
C SER A 568 -9.26 -33.11 48.46
N ARG A 569 -9.91 -32.01 48.86
CA ARG A 569 -10.75 -31.18 47.99
C ARG A 569 -9.91 -30.50 46.91
N ALA A 570 -8.76 -29.95 47.26
CA ALA A 570 -7.82 -29.35 46.31
C ALA A 570 -7.38 -30.34 45.23
N LYS A 571 -7.12 -31.61 45.60
CA LYS A 571 -6.79 -32.67 44.63
C LYS A 571 -7.94 -32.94 43.66
N ALA A 572 -9.17 -33.05 44.16
CA ALA A 572 -10.35 -33.30 43.33
C ALA A 572 -10.66 -32.14 42.37
N ILE A 573 -10.57 -30.89 42.84
CA ILE A 573 -10.76 -29.70 41.99
C ILE A 573 -9.65 -29.60 40.93
N ARG A 574 -8.39 -29.88 41.30
CA ARG A 574 -7.27 -29.93 40.36
C ARG A 574 -7.49 -30.96 39.26
N GLU A 575 -7.93 -32.15 39.60
CA GLU A 575 -8.26 -33.22 38.65
C GLU A 575 -9.38 -32.81 37.69
N LEU A 576 -10.46 -32.21 38.21
CA LEU A 576 -11.56 -31.69 37.38
C LEU A 576 -11.07 -30.65 36.36
N TRP A 577 -10.21 -29.72 36.81
CA TRP A 577 -9.66 -28.65 35.96
C TRP A 577 -8.65 -29.20 34.94
N ASP A 578 -7.85 -30.21 35.30
CA ASP A 578 -6.91 -30.87 34.40
C ASP A 578 -7.63 -31.66 33.31
N ARG A 579 -8.66 -32.42 33.66
CA ARG A 579 -9.51 -33.13 32.68
C ARG A 579 -10.20 -32.15 31.73
N PHE A 580 -10.76 -31.05 32.24
CA PHE A 580 -11.35 -30.01 31.39
C PHE A 580 -10.33 -29.41 30.42
N HIS A 581 -9.14 -29.09 30.92
CA HIS A 581 -8.07 -28.54 30.10
C HIS A 581 -7.68 -29.49 28.97
N GLN A 582 -7.57 -30.80 29.26
CA GLN A 582 -7.26 -31.81 28.25
C GLN A 582 -8.38 -31.95 27.21
N VAL A 583 -9.64 -32.03 27.64
CA VAL A 583 -10.81 -32.05 26.74
C VAL A 583 -10.79 -30.82 25.82
N TYR A 584 -10.53 -29.64 26.35
CA TYR A 584 -10.44 -28.42 25.55
C TYR A 584 -9.26 -28.43 24.56
N LEU A 585 -8.11 -28.99 24.93
CA LEU A 585 -6.98 -29.15 24.00
C LEU A 585 -7.33 -30.11 22.87
N ASN A 586 -7.98 -31.23 23.19
CA ASN A 586 -8.41 -32.24 22.22
C ASN A 586 -9.43 -31.67 21.22
N LEU A 587 -10.37 -30.84 21.68
CA LEU A 587 -11.34 -30.15 20.82
C LEU A 587 -10.69 -29.32 19.69
N LYS A 588 -9.49 -28.80 19.93
CA LYS A 588 -8.78 -27.93 18.98
C LYS A 588 -7.94 -28.69 17.95
N LEU A 589 -7.73 -29.98 18.16
CA LEU A 589 -6.98 -30.83 17.25
C LEU A 589 -7.88 -31.25 16.10
N LYS A 590 -7.46 -30.95 14.87
CA LYS A 590 -8.25 -31.22 13.65
C LYS A 590 -8.58 -32.70 13.49
N ASP A 591 -7.60 -33.55 13.71
CA ASP A 591 -7.67 -34.99 13.42
C ASP A 591 -7.90 -35.85 14.68
N TYR A 592 -8.35 -35.24 15.78
CA TYR A 592 -8.64 -35.98 17.01
C TYR A 592 -9.91 -36.82 16.86
N ASP A 593 -9.90 -38.03 17.43
CA ASP A 593 -11.01 -38.95 17.31
C ASP A 593 -12.24 -38.44 18.07
N ALA A 594 -13.37 -38.33 17.37
CA ALA A 594 -14.58 -37.74 17.91
C ALA A 594 -15.27 -38.64 18.95
N GLN A 595 -15.13 -39.96 18.84
CA GLN A 595 -15.70 -40.91 19.80
C GLN A 595 -14.90 -40.90 21.10
N GLN A 596 -13.57 -40.85 21.00
CA GLN A 596 -12.68 -40.66 22.14
C GLN A 596 -12.95 -39.32 22.82
N PHE A 597 -13.09 -38.24 22.05
CA PHE A 597 -13.45 -36.93 22.60
C PHE A 597 -14.77 -36.98 23.37
N ARG A 598 -15.79 -37.64 22.80
CA ARG A 598 -17.08 -37.81 23.45
C ARG A 598 -16.94 -38.51 24.79
N PHE A 599 -16.22 -39.63 24.84
CA PHE A 599 -15.97 -40.39 26.06
C PHE A 599 -15.30 -39.51 27.13
N GLU A 600 -14.26 -38.77 26.78
CA GLU A 600 -13.54 -37.90 27.71
C GLU A 600 -14.39 -36.72 28.21
N ALA A 601 -15.23 -36.14 27.36
CA ALA A 601 -16.14 -35.07 27.73
C ALA A 601 -17.25 -35.58 28.67
N GLU A 602 -17.81 -36.75 28.41
CA GLU A 602 -18.79 -37.42 29.28
C GLU A 602 -18.17 -37.77 30.64
N ASP A 603 -16.98 -38.39 30.66
CA ASP A 603 -16.23 -38.71 31.89
C ASP A 603 -15.91 -37.45 32.72
N TRP A 604 -15.51 -36.35 32.07
CA TRP A 604 -15.31 -35.07 32.73
C TRP A 604 -16.59 -34.54 33.39
N LEU A 605 -17.74 -34.63 32.70
CA LEU A 605 -19.02 -34.18 33.24
C LEU A 605 -19.48 -35.04 34.42
N GLU A 606 -19.24 -36.34 34.39
CA GLU A 606 -19.56 -37.21 35.53
C GLU A 606 -18.70 -36.87 36.75
N LEU A 607 -17.39 -36.60 36.58
CA LEU A 607 -16.57 -36.06 37.66
C LEU A 607 -17.10 -34.71 38.17
N PHE A 608 -17.57 -33.82 37.28
CA PHE A 608 -18.17 -32.55 37.68
C PHE A 608 -19.41 -32.77 38.57
N LYS A 609 -20.30 -33.71 38.22
CA LYS A 609 -21.52 -34.04 38.98
C LYS A 609 -21.22 -34.67 40.35
N VAL A 610 -20.07 -35.30 40.52
CA VAL A 610 -19.61 -35.78 41.85
C VAL A 610 -19.23 -34.61 42.75
N LEU A 611 -18.71 -33.52 42.19
CA LEU A 611 -18.13 -32.41 42.95
C LEU A 611 -19.07 -31.22 43.13
N TYR A 612 -20.07 -31.08 42.26
CA TYR A 612 -20.98 -29.95 42.15
C TYR A 612 -22.40 -30.40 41.78
N MET A 613 -23.39 -29.50 41.94
CA MET A 613 -24.80 -29.84 41.74
C MET A 613 -25.16 -29.90 40.26
N PRO A 614 -26.14 -30.72 39.84
CA PRO A 614 -26.62 -30.73 38.45
C PRO A 614 -27.12 -29.36 37.96
N SER A 615 -27.65 -28.52 38.86
CA SER A 615 -28.05 -27.14 38.56
C SER A 615 -26.88 -26.21 38.19
N ASP A 616 -25.63 -26.64 38.43
CA ASP A 616 -24.43 -25.89 38.08
C ASP A 616 -23.98 -26.09 36.62
N ILE A 617 -24.60 -27.06 35.92
CA ILE A 617 -24.31 -27.35 34.52
C ILE A 617 -24.81 -26.19 33.65
N THR A 618 -23.89 -25.57 32.92
CA THR A 618 -24.20 -24.45 32.03
C THR A 618 -24.56 -24.93 30.63
N PRO A 619 -25.24 -24.09 29.81
CA PRO A 619 -25.45 -24.36 28.39
C PRO A 619 -24.18 -24.74 27.63
N TYR A 620 -23.04 -24.10 27.94
CA TYR A 620 -21.76 -24.42 27.30
C TYR A 620 -21.22 -25.80 27.69
N MET A 621 -21.44 -26.24 28.94
CA MET A 621 -21.07 -27.61 29.36
C MET A 621 -21.93 -28.64 28.65
N HIS A 622 -23.24 -28.39 28.52
CA HIS A 622 -24.11 -29.25 27.73
C HIS A 622 -23.64 -29.37 26.28
N VAL A 623 -23.34 -28.25 25.61
CA VAL A 623 -22.87 -28.27 24.22
C VAL A 623 -21.53 -28.98 24.07
N LEU A 624 -20.59 -28.76 25.00
CA LEU A 624 -19.28 -29.44 25.00
C LEU A 624 -19.46 -30.96 24.99
N VAL A 625 -20.33 -31.47 25.86
CA VAL A 625 -20.48 -32.91 26.10
C VAL A 625 -21.39 -33.57 25.08
N CYS A 626 -22.50 -32.90 24.70
CA CYS A 626 -23.55 -33.51 23.89
C CYS A 626 -23.36 -33.30 22.39
N HIS A 627 -22.70 -32.22 21.96
CA HIS A 627 -22.75 -31.79 20.55
C HIS A 627 -21.39 -31.63 19.89
N MET A 628 -20.32 -31.32 20.64
CA MET A 628 -19.02 -31.05 20.01
C MET A 628 -18.42 -32.26 19.29
N SER A 629 -18.65 -33.49 19.76
CA SER A 629 -18.21 -34.70 19.04
C SER A 629 -18.89 -34.83 17.67
N GLU A 630 -20.20 -34.60 17.59
CA GLU A 630 -20.93 -34.62 16.31
C GLU A 630 -20.45 -33.53 15.36
N PHE A 631 -20.14 -32.33 15.89
CA PHE A 631 -19.54 -31.27 15.07
C PHE A 631 -18.13 -31.63 14.60
N MET A 632 -17.33 -32.30 15.42
CA MET A 632 -16.00 -32.78 15.02
C MET A 632 -16.11 -33.79 13.87
N GLU A 633 -17.06 -34.72 13.93
CA GLU A 633 -17.32 -35.67 12.84
C GLU A 633 -17.76 -34.96 11.56
N LYS A 634 -18.78 -34.10 11.66
CA LYS A 634 -19.37 -33.40 10.50
C LYS A 634 -18.41 -32.43 9.82
N HIS A 635 -17.54 -31.76 10.59
CA HIS A 635 -16.65 -30.70 10.10
C HIS A 635 -15.17 -31.07 10.15
N LYS A 636 -14.84 -32.37 10.20
CA LYS A 636 -13.47 -32.90 10.25
C LYS A 636 -12.54 -32.28 9.20
N GLN A 637 -13.05 -32.00 8.01
CA GLN A 637 -12.27 -31.40 6.92
C GLN A 637 -11.58 -30.07 7.30
N PHE A 638 -12.20 -29.28 8.18
CA PHE A 638 -11.66 -28.00 8.66
C PHE A 638 -11.13 -28.10 10.10
N GLY A 639 -11.75 -28.94 10.92
CA GLY A 639 -11.59 -28.96 12.37
C GLY A 639 -12.36 -27.82 13.05
N ILE A 640 -12.75 -28.02 14.31
CA ILE A 640 -13.57 -27.06 15.07
C ILE A 640 -12.91 -25.69 15.18
N LYS A 641 -11.59 -25.66 15.33
CA LYS A 641 -10.81 -24.43 15.46
C LYS A 641 -11.04 -23.44 14.30
N ALA A 642 -11.37 -23.91 13.09
CA ALA A 642 -11.66 -23.03 11.95
C ALA A 642 -12.93 -22.16 12.16
N PHE A 643 -13.82 -22.59 13.07
CA PHE A 643 -15.04 -21.89 13.46
C PHE A 643 -14.87 -20.97 14.68
N SER A 644 -13.63 -20.81 15.17
CA SER A 644 -13.28 -19.90 16.26
C SER A 644 -13.61 -18.45 15.96
N CYS A 645 -14.24 -17.75 16.90
CA CYS A 645 -14.56 -16.33 16.80
C CYS A 645 -13.40 -15.41 17.23
N ALA A 646 -12.26 -15.98 17.65
CA ALA A 646 -11.09 -15.22 18.11
C ALA A 646 -10.59 -14.18 17.09
N ALA A 647 -10.64 -14.51 15.79
CA ALA A 647 -10.20 -13.60 14.73
C ALA A 647 -11.15 -12.40 14.56
N VAL A 648 -12.47 -12.63 14.72
CA VAL A 648 -13.52 -11.60 14.67
C VAL A 648 -13.39 -10.66 15.87
N GLU A 649 -13.19 -11.20 17.08
CA GLU A 649 -12.95 -10.41 18.29
C GLU A 649 -11.69 -9.54 18.16
N LYS A 650 -10.60 -10.12 17.64
CA LYS A 650 -9.35 -9.39 17.40
C LYS A 650 -9.53 -8.30 16.35
N LYS A 651 -10.30 -8.55 15.29
CA LYS A 651 -10.64 -7.55 14.28
C LYS A 651 -11.42 -6.38 14.89
N ASN A 652 -12.45 -6.67 15.68
CA ASN A 652 -13.21 -5.66 16.41
C ASN A 652 -12.30 -4.84 17.34
N HIS A 653 -11.40 -5.50 18.08
CA HIS A 653 -10.43 -4.81 18.94
C HIS A 653 -9.48 -3.89 18.15
N GLN A 654 -9.00 -4.34 16.99
CA GLN A 654 -8.17 -3.53 16.10
C GLN A 654 -8.96 -2.33 15.58
N GLN A 655 -10.17 -2.50 15.04
CA GLN A 655 -10.98 -1.38 14.55
C GLN A 655 -11.24 -0.33 15.66
N VAL A 656 -11.64 -0.78 16.86
CA VAL A 656 -11.85 0.11 18.03
C VAL A 656 -10.58 0.91 18.36
N THR A 657 -9.43 0.23 18.42
CA THR A 657 -8.17 0.84 18.84
C THR A 657 -7.70 1.89 17.83
N HIS A 658 -7.76 1.57 16.55
CA HIS A 658 -7.18 2.44 15.50
C HIS A 658 -8.11 3.60 15.11
N PHE A 659 -9.43 3.39 15.11
CA PHE A 659 -10.37 4.38 14.57
C PHE A 659 -11.16 5.15 15.64
N PHE A 660 -11.11 4.74 16.92
CA PHE A 660 -11.86 5.41 17.99
C PHE A 660 -11.01 5.80 19.21
N ARG A 661 -9.90 5.10 19.48
CA ARG A 661 -9.01 5.42 20.61
C ARG A 661 -7.84 6.33 20.22
N GLN A 662 -7.32 6.21 19.00
CA GLN A 662 -6.17 6.99 18.50
C GLN A 662 -6.56 8.26 17.73
N THR A 663 -7.80 8.35 17.25
CA THR A 663 -8.34 9.52 16.53
C THR A 663 -9.34 10.26 17.42
N THR A 664 -9.41 11.58 17.31
CA THR A 664 -10.53 12.33 17.89
C THR A 664 -11.82 11.80 17.28
N LYS A 665 -12.75 11.35 18.14
CA LYS A 665 -14.10 10.87 17.80
C LYS A 665 -14.65 11.59 16.56
N ASP A 666 -15.00 10.81 15.52
CA ASP A 666 -15.63 11.25 14.27
C ASP A 666 -14.76 11.88 13.17
N GLY A 667 -13.44 11.68 13.17
CA GLY A 667 -12.60 12.07 12.02
C GLY A 667 -12.36 13.58 11.97
N GLY A 668 -11.10 14.00 11.96
CA GLY A 668 -10.77 15.42 11.88
C GLY A 668 -11.36 16.08 10.63
N LYS A 669 -11.95 17.28 10.75
CA LYS A 669 -12.41 18.26 9.72
C LYS A 669 -13.21 17.77 8.49
N ASN A 670 -13.25 16.48 8.18
CA ASN A 670 -13.92 15.90 7.01
C ASN A 670 -15.27 15.31 7.43
N LYS A 671 -16.31 15.55 6.63
CA LYS A 671 -17.71 15.11 6.86
C LYS A 671 -17.93 13.59 6.81
N LYS A 672 -16.86 12.79 6.82
CA LYS A 672 -16.88 11.35 6.54
C LYS A 672 -17.00 10.54 7.83
N SER A 673 -17.67 9.38 7.77
CA SER A 673 -17.87 8.55 8.96
C SER A 673 -16.68 7.65 9.26
N ALA A 674 -16.47 7.34 10.55
CA ALA A 674 -15.47 6.36 10.98
C ALA A 674 -15.70 4.98 10.35
N ILE A 675 -16.96 4.58 10.13
CA ILE A 675 -17.32 3.31 9.49
C ILE A 675 -16.87 3.28 8.03
N THR A 676 -17.12 4.36 7.28
CA THR A 676 -16.65 4.48 5.90
C THR A 676 -15.12 4.42 5.85
N ASP A 677 -14.43 5.09 6.78
CA ASP A 677 -12.96 5.05 6.86
C ASP A 677 -12.42 3.65 7.19
N ILE A 678 -13.11 2.90 8.06
CA ILE A 678 -12.79 1.49 8.37
C ILE A 678 -12.95 0.63 7.11
N LEU A 679 -14.09 0.69 6.42
CA LEU A 679 -14.36 -0.16 5.27
C LEU A 679 -13.43 0.16 4.09
N GLU A 680 -13.10 1.43 3.87
CA GLU A 680 -12.08 1.79 2.88
C GLU A 680 -10.67 1.37 3.26
N TYR A 681 -10.33 1.44 4.55
CA TYR A 681 -9.07 0.86 5.04
C TYR A 681 -9.02 -0.63 4.77
N GLU A 682 -10.08 -1.37 5.07
CA GLU A 682 -10.11 -2.81 4.78
C GLU A 682 -10.05 -3.13 3.30
N ASN A 683 -10.69 -2.31 2.44
CA ASN A 683 -10.52 -2.41 1.00
C ASN A 683 -9.06 -2.21 0.57
N ARG A 684 -8.33 -1.27 1.19
CA ARG A 684 -6.89 -1.12 0.95
C ARG A 684 -6.08 -2.30 1.49
N VAL A 685 -6.46 -2.89 2.62
CA VAL A 685 -5.84 -4.13 3.13
C VAL A 685 -6.03 -5.28 2.13
N LEU A 686 -7.22 -5.42 1.53
CA LEU A 686 -7.44 -6.38 0.44
C LEU A 686 -6.49 -6.12 -0.73
N PHE A 687 -6.32 -4.87 -1.15
CA PHE A 687 -5.35 -4.49 -2.17
C PHE A 687 -3.93 -4.95 -1.81
N TYR A 688 -3.50 -4.78 -0.57
CA TYR A 688 -2.14 -5.20 -0.14
C TYR A 688 -1.95 -6.72 -0.07
N LEU A 689 -3.02 -7.46 0.22
CA LEU A 689 -2.98 -8.92 0.36
C LEU A 689 -3.10 -9.64 -0.98
N PHE A 690 -3.90 -9.09 -1.90
CA PHE A 690 -4.31 -9.77 -3.13
C PHE A 690 -3.71 -9.16 -4.40
N ASP A 691 -3.27 -7.89 -4.40
CA ASP A 691 -2.44 -7.39 -5.48
C ASP A 691 -0.97 -7.71 -5.17
N ASN A 692 -0.18 -8.16 -6.16
CA ASN A 692 1.23 -8.51 -6.04
C ASN A 692 2.10 -7.26 -5.73
N VAL A 693 1.99 -6.74 -4.51
CA VAL A 693 2.74 -5.59 -4.01
C VAL A 693 4.05 -6.10 -3.42
N GLU A 694 5.17 -5.90 -4.13
CA GLU A 694 6.50 -6.11 -3.56
C GLU A 694 6.72 -5.19 -2.35
N THR A 695 6.92 -5.80 -1.17
CA THR A 695 7.06 -5.10 0.11
C THR A 695 8.46 -4.53 0.32
N SER A 696 9.46 -4.93 -0.47
CA SER A 696 10.80 -4.42 -0.36
C SER A 696 11.47 -4.25 -1.72
N THR A 697 12.17 -3.12 -1.88
CA THR A 697 13.16 -2.95 -2.95
C THR A 697 14.54 -3.20 -2.35
N PRO A 698 15.45 -3.90 -3.06
CA PRO A 698 16.80 -4.15 -2.55
C PRO A 698 17.47 -2.83 -2.15
N LYS A 699 18.03 -2.78 -0.92
CA LYS A 699 18.80 -1.62 -0.49
C LYS A 699 20.08 -1.53 -1.33
N PRO A 700 20.47 -0.33 -1.79
CA PRO A 700 21.74 -0.16 -2.49
C PRO A 700 22.89 -0.52 -1.55
N LYS A 701 23.94 -1.18 -2.08
CA LYS A 701 25.18 -1.40 -1.33
C LYS A 701 25.79 -0.03 -1.03
N LYS A 702 25.99 0.28 0.26
CA LYS A 702 26.68 1.50 0.70
C LYS A 702 28.17 1.18 0.84
N ILE A 703 29.01 1.96 0.16
CA ILE A 703 30.46 1.93 0.31
C ILE A 703 30.85 3.31 0.87
N SER A 704 31.60 3.33 1.98
CA SER A 704 32.20 4.56 2.49
C SER A 704 33.57 4.74 1.83
N LEU A 705 33.83 5.94 1.32
CA LEU A 705 35.14 6.32 0.77
C LEU A 705 35.93 7.20 1.76
N MET A 706 35.60 7.13 3.06
CA MET A 706 36.35 7.81 4.12
C MET A 706 37.72 7.17 4.33
#